data_AF-A0A931TDT2-F1
#
_entry.id   AF-A0A931TDT2-F1
#
_cell.length_a   1.000
_cell.length_b   1.000
_cell.length_c   1.000
_cell.angle_alpha   90.00
_cell.angle_beta   90.00
_cell.angle_gamma   90.00
#
_symmetry.space_group_name_H-M   'P 1'
#
loop_
_entity.id
_entity.type
_entity.pdbx_description
1 polymer ?
#
loop_
_entity_poly.entity_id
_entity_poly.type
_entity_poly.pdbx_seq_one_letter_code
_entity_poly.pdbx_strand_id
1 'polypeptide(L)'
;MSITPARVGIAAVMVTMLVAPPFFSSFMLSLVTQALIYAILAMSLDILLGYIGLASLGHAAYLGLGAYAVGILTTRHGASFWTTLAAGVLLALAVAAVFGLIALRATSVYFLMITLALGMVVWGLAHRWVSVTQGDNGISGVPRPTGLFGLSFADSASFYYLAFAGFLLALAVLGVIVRSPFGLTLAGVRESESRMRTLGYNVWLHKYLGFVIAGAVGGFAGVLWAYYNGFVSPADLELATSVEILLMVALGGRGTLLGPALGAVIIVLLKNLVSVYTHRWLLILGAVYILTIVYAPDGIVGALRQWPRGRRARAPAARDLTGEAPSEEGDMSKKVTAMMVLGVVLLAGAPAAWAQSKASIKIGFLAPMTGGAAQVGKDMVNGLSMWLEENGHQIAGRKVEVIVEDTQGQPNIALTKLRKLVESDKVHVLAGGLFAHVGYALAPKVDEYKLPMLYPVMAADDLTQRKPTKWVVRSGWSSSQPSHPFGEYVAKQLGYKKVVTIAIDYAFGWEVVGGFQKTFEENGGQIVQKLWPPLGTTDFAPYLSQIRRDADAVFALMVAQSSLRFPRQYQNAGLKARLPLLGGGTTFDEFVLPSLGDEAIGGISPLMYSAALDTPVNKRFVKEYRARYKKVPSYYSEVCYTTGRWLNEAAKTINGDVEDKEKFLAALRRVEIPDAPRGPVKLDAHGNPIQNIYIRKVEKKDGELWNTVIETYTGVSQFWKYKPEEFLKQPVYDRNFPPCKHC
;
A
#
# COMPACT_ATOMS: atom_id res chain seq x y z
N MET A 1 -1.30 7.87 49.88
CA MET A 1 -1.24 7.12 48.60
C MET A 1 0.13 7.41 47.96
N SER A 2 1.16 6.61 48.24
CA SER A 2 2.54 6.91 47.79
C SER A 2 2.66 6.77 46.27
N ILE A 3 2.98 7.85 45.58
CA ILE A 3 3.21 7.84 44.13
C ILE A 3 4.52 7.11 43.87
N THR A 4 4.45 5.89 43.35
CA THR A 4 5.66 5.14 43.00
C THR A 4 6.35 5.81 41.79
N PRO A 5 7.69 5.79 41.71
CA PRO A 5 8.44 6.45 40.62
C PRO A 5 8.03 5.97 39.22
N ALA A 6 7.53 4.73 39.09
CA ALA A 6 6.97 4.22 37.84
C ALA A 6 5.65 4.92 37.43
N ARG A 7 4.80 5.31 38.39
CA ARG A 7 3.57 6.08 38.10
C ARG A 7 3.89 7.50 37.67
N VAL A 8 4.95 8.11 38.25
CA VAL A 8 5.47 9.41 37.83
C VAL A 8 5.98 9.35 36.38
N GLY A 9 6.76 8.32 36.03
CA GLY A 9 7.28 8.14 34.67
C GLY A 9 6.17 7.97 33.62
N ILE A 10 5.15 7.16 33.93
CA ILE A 10 3.98 7.01 33.03
C ILE A 10 3.24 8.33 32.89
N ALA A 11 2.96 9.03 33.99
CA ALA A 11 2.29 10.33 33.94
C ALA A 11 3.09 11.35 33.11
N ALA A 12 4.42 11.39 33.26
CA ALA A 12 5.29 12.24 32.46
C ALA A 12 5.18 11.93 30.96
N VAL A 13 5.25 10.66 30.57
CA VAL A 13 5.08 10.25 29.15
C VAL A 13 3.71 10.65 28.61
N MET A 14 2.64 10.44 29.38
CA MET A 14 1.29 10.83 28.96
C MET A 14 1.12 12.34 28.82
N VAL A 15 1.72 13.13 29.71
CA VAL A 15 1.76 14.59 29.61
C VAL A 15 2.59 15.03 28.41
N THR A 16 3.74 14.41 28.15
CA THR A 16 4.54 14.68 26.95
C THR A 16 3.74 14.39 25.69
N MET A 17 3.03 13.26 25.61
CA MET A 17 2.18 12.94 24.44
C MET A 17 1.02 13.93 24.27
N LEU A 18 0.47 14.46 25.36
CA LEU A 18 -0.57 15.50 25.30
C LEU A 18 -0.03 16.85 24.78
N VAL A 19 1.20 17.22 25.17
CA VAL A 19 1.78 18.55 24.88
C VAL A 19 2.67 18.55 23.62
N ALA A 20 3.15 17.41 23.16
CA ALA A 20 4.06 17.28 22.02
C ALA A 20 3.49 17.69 20.64
N PRO A 21 2.19 17.58 20.31
CA PRO A 21 1.70 17.78 18.94
C PRO A 21 2.09 19.10 18.27
N PRO A 22 2.06 20.27 18.96
CA PRO A 22 2.51 21.54 18.36
C PRO A 22 4.00 21.57 17.97
N PHE A 23 4.82 20.69 18.54
CA PHE A 23 6.27 20.64 18.30
C PHE A 23 6.68 19.60 17.26
N PHE A 24 5.74 18.74 16.83
CA PHE A 24 6.01 17.69 15.86
C PHE A 24 5.67 18.14 14.44
N SER A 25 6.49 17.71 13.48
CA SER A 25 6.10 17.79 12.07
C SER A 25 4.87 16.93 11.83
N SER A 26 4.03 17.31 10.85
CA SER A 26 2.84 16.55 10.46
C SER A 26 3.14 15.08 10.13
N PHE A 27 4.36 14.78 9.67
CA PHE A 27 4.83 13.42 9.40
C PHE A 27 5.06 12.65 10.70
N MET A 28 5.80 13.23 11.65
CA MET A 28 6.03 12.61 12.95
C MET A 28 4.71 12.42 13.69
N LEU A 29 3.83 13.42 13.65
CA LEU A 29 2.51 13.35 14.22
C LEU A 29 1.66 12.23 13.60
N SER A 30 1.73 12.05 12.28
CA SER A 30 1.11 10.91 11.59
C SER A 30 1.61 9.59 12.12
N LEU A 31 2.93 9.47 12.28
CA LEU A 31 3.58 8.23 12.67
C LEU A 31 3.26 7.89 14.14
N VAL A 32 3.25 8.88 15.04
CA VAL A 32 2.81 8.67 16.43
C VAL A 32 1.31 8.34 16.49
N THR A 33 0.47 8.96 15.65
CA THR A 33 -0.96 8.62 15.55
C THR A 33 -1.14 7.16 15.12
N GLN A 34 -0.40 6.71 14.11
CA GLN A 34 -0.38 5.30 13.70
C GLN A 34 0.06 4.40 14.85
N ALA A 35 1.13 4.76 15.56
CA ALA A 35 1.60 4.01 16.72
C ALA A 35 0.55 3.90 17.83
N LEU A 36 -0.23 4.96 18.11
CA LEU A 36 -1.32 4.94 19.08
C LEU A 36 -2.44 3.97 18.67
N ILE A 37 -2.84 3.96 17.39
CA ILE A 37 -3.88 3.06 16.89
C ILE A 37 -3.40 1.61 16.95
N TYR A 38 -2.17 1.33 16.52
CA TYR A 38 -1.58 0.00 16.63
C TYR A 38 -1.34 -0.41 18.09
N ALA A 39 -1.12 0.54 19.01
CA ALA A 39 -1.03 0.26 20.44
C ALA A 39 -2.36 -0.24 21.01
N ILE A 40 -3.50 0.35 20.61
CA ILE A 40 -4.84 -0.16 20.97
C ILE A 40 -4.99 -1.61 20.49
N LEU A 41 -4.61 -1.87 19.23
CA LEU A 41 -4.70 -3.19 18.64
C LEU A 41 -3.77 -4.20 19.33
N ALA A 42 -2.54 -3.82 19.65
CA ALA A 42 -1.59 -4.67 20.36
C ALA A 42 -2.05 -4.96 21.80
N MET A 43 -2.62 -3.97 22.51
CA MET A 43 -3.24 -4.18 23.82
C MET A 43 -4.43 -5.16 23.75
N SER A 44 -5.22 -5.11 22.67
CA SER A 44 -6.32 -6.07 22.48
C SER A 44 -5.81 -7.50 22.31
N LEU A 45 -4.72 -7.71 21.55
CA LEU A 45 -4.08 -9.02 21.42
C LEU A 45 -3.44 -9.48 22.73
N ASP A 46 -2.92 -8.56 23.54
CA ASP A 46 -2.33 -8.86 24.85
C ASP A 46 -3.35 -9.46 25.83
N ILE A 47 -4.65 -9.16 25.69
CA ILE A 47 -5.69 -9.86 26.46
C ILE A 47 -5.64 -11.36 26.16
N LEU A 48 -5.58 -11.75 24.88
CA LEU A 48 -5.50 -13.16 24.50
C LEU A 48 -4.14 -13.78 24.85
N LEU A 49 -3.06 -13.18 24.39
CA LEU A 49 -1.73 -13.78 24.52
C LEU A 49 -1.15 -13.59 25.93
N GLY A 50 -1.23 -12.37 26.44
CA GLY A 50 -0.64 -11.95 27.70
C GLY A 50 -1.44 -12.42 28.90
N TYR A 51 -2.76 -12.27 28.90
CA TYR A 51 -3.58 -12.61 30.08
C TYR A 51 -4.18 -14.01 30.03
N ILE A 52 -4.55 -14.52 28.86
CA ILE A 52 -5.20 -15.85 28.73
C ILE A 52 -4.20 -16.95 28.33
N GLY A 53 -3.09 -16.60 27.66
CA GLY A 53 -2.10 -17.56 27.15
C GLY A 53 -2.43 -18.12 25.77
N LEU A 54 -3.24 -17.42 24.98
CA LEU A 54 -3.69 -17.84 23.64
C LEU A 54 -3.05 -16.95 22.58
N ALA A 55 -2.07 -17.50 21.84
CA ALA A 55 -1.50 -16.81 20.68
C ALA A 55 -2.49 -16.84 19.50
N SER A 56 -2.71 -15.71 18.83
CA SER A 56 -3.62 -15.59 17.69
C SER A 56 -2.93 -14.95 16.49
N LEU A 57 -3.11 -15.55 15.31
CA LEU A 57 -2.67 -15.00 14.01
C LEU A 57 -3.85 -14.46 13.17
N GLY A 58 -5.03 -14.30 13.79
CA GLY A 58 -6.22 -13.76 13.14
C GLY A 58 -6.59 -12.34 13.56
N HIS A 59 -5.78 -11.68 14.40
CA HIS A 59 -6.18 -10.42 15.05
C HIS A 59 -6.36 -9.24 14.07
N ALA A 60 -5.67 -9.24 12.93
CA ALA A 60 -5.86 -8.26 11.87
C ALA A 60 -7.29 -8.27 11.28
N ALA A 61 -8.01 -9.38 11.38
CA ALA A 61 -9.39 -9.46 10.93
C ALA A 61 -10.30 -8.45 11.65
N TYR A 62 -10.08 -8.24 12.96
CA TYR A 62 -10.89 -7.29 13.73
C TYR A 62 -10.58 -5.85 13.38
N LEU A 63 -9.30 -5.52 13.16
CA LEU A 63 -8.88 -4.23 12.62
C LEU A 63 -9.58 -3.96 11.28
N GLY A 64 -9.52 -4.92 10.36
CA GLY A 64 -10.14 -4.79 9.05
C GLY A 64 -11.66 -4.68 9.09
N LEU A 65 -12.35 -5.45 9.92
CA LEU A 65 -13.81 -5.38 10.06
C LEU A 65 -14.28 -4.00 10.52
N GLY A 66 -13.61 -3.44 11.55
CA GLY A 66 -13.89 -2.08 12.00
C GLY A 66 -13.61 -1.04 10.91
N ALA A 67 -12.49 -1.19 10.19
CA ALA A 67 -12.11 -0.27 9.13
C ALA A 67 -13.09 -0.33 7.93
N TYR A 68 -13.46 -1.52 7.46
CA TYR A 68 -14.40 -1.70 6.35
C TYR A 68 -15.81 -1.22 6.69
N ALA A 69 -16.26 -1.39 7.94
CA ALA A 69 -17.53 -0.82 8.39
C ALA A 69 -17.55 0.70 8.22
N VAL A 70 -16.48 1.39 8.64
CA VAL A 70 -16.33 2.84 8.42
C VAL A 70 -16.28 3.17 6.92
N GLY A 71 -15.44 2.47 6.17
CA GLY A 71 -15.26 2.70 4.73
C GLY A 71 -16.59 2.62 3.97
N ILE A 72 -17.37 1.57 4.20
CA ILE A 72 -18.65 1.34 3.52
C ILE A 72 -19.70 2.37 3.96
N LEU A 73 -19.87 2.57 5.27
CA LEU A 73 -20.95 3.42 5.79
C LEU A 73 -20.72 4.91 5.50
N THR A 74 -19.48 5.38 5.57
CA THR A 74 -19.18 6.79 5.28
C THR A 74 -19.27 7.09 3.78
N THR A 75 -18.70 6.23 2.92
CA THR A 75 -18.60 6.53 1.48
C THR A 75 -19.89 6.25 0.70
N ARG A 76 -20.68 5.24 1.11
CA ARG A 76 -21.93 4.89 0.41
C ARG A 76 -23.16 5.52 1.04
N HIS A 77 -23.16 5.72 2.35
CA HIS A 77 -24.35 6.15 3.10
C HIS A 77 -24.18 7.49 3.83
N GLY A 78 -22.99 8.13 3.77
CA GLY A 78 -22.74 9.40 4.45
C GLY A 78 -22.88 9.32 5.98
N ALA A 79 -22.67 8.13 6.55
CA ALA A 79 -22.94 7.87 7.96
C ALA A 79 -22.03 8.68 8.91
N SER A 80 -22.56 9.07 10.07
CA SER A 80 -21.83 9.86 11.06
C SER A 80 -20.80 9.03 11.83
N PHE A 81 -19.81 9.69 12.43
CA PHE A 81 -18.77 9.02 13.23
C PHE A 81 -19.33 8.07 14.30
N TRP A 82 -20.39 8.46 15.01
CA TRP A 82 -20.95 7.61 16.07
C TRP A 82 -21.60 6.35 15.53
N THR A 83 -22.28 6.46 14.39
CA THR A 83 -22.91 5.30 13.74
C THR A 83 -21.87 4.33 13.21
N THR A 84 -20.78 4.82 12.62
CA THR A 84 -19.69 3.98 12.12
C THR A 84 -18.86 3.38 13.24
N LEU A 85 -18.65 4.11 14.34
CA LEU A 85 -18.02 3.61 15.55
C LEU A 85 -18.81 2.45 16.14
N ALA A 86 -20.12 2.64 16.35
CA ALA A 86 -20.99 1.59 16.88
C ALA A 86 -21.03 0.38 15.94
N ALA A 87 -21.26 0.60 14.65
CA ALA A 87 -21.33 -0.49 13.66
C ALA A 87 -20.01 -1.25 13.55
N GLY A 88 -18.86 -0.56 13.51
CA GLY A 88 -17.54 -1.20 13.40
C GLY A 88 -17.18 -2.03 14.62
N VAL A 89 -17.44 -1.52 15.84
CA VAL A 89 -17.19 -2.26 17.07
C VAL A 89 -18.15 -3.44 17.21
N LEU A 90 -19.45 -3.25 16.92
CA LEU A 90 -20.45 -4.31 16.98
C LEU A 90 -20.19 -5.42 15.96
N LEU A 91 -19.78 -5.07 14.73
CA LEU A 91 -19.42 -6.04 13.71
C LEU A 91 -18.21 -6.88 14.16
N ALA A 92 -17.15 -6.24 14.65
CA ALA A 92 -15.98 -6.94 15.16
C ALA A 92 -16.32 -7.82 16.37
N LEU A 93 -17.16 -7.32 17.29
CA LEU A 93 -17.64 -8.08 18.45
C LEU A 93 -18.44 -9.32 18.02
N ALA A 94 -19.38 -9.17 17.08
CA ALA A 94 -20.21 -10.26 16.58
C ALA A 94 -19.36 -11.34 15.88
N VAL A 95 -18.41 -10.93 15.04
CA VAL A 95 -17.50 -11.88 14.38
C VAL A 95 -16.56 -12.54 15.41
N ALA A 96 -16.06 -11.79 16.40
CA ALA A 96 -15.24 -12.34 17.47
C ALA A 96 -16.02 -13.35 18.33
N ALA A 97 -17.30 -13.11 18.58
CA ALA A 97 -18.18 -14.06 19.25
C ALA A 97 -18.29 -15.37 18.45
N VAL A 98 -18.58 -15.30 17.15
CA VAL A 98 -18.64 -16.49 16.29
C VAL A 98 -17.28 -17.20 16.24
N PHE A 99 -16.19 -16.46 16.05
CA PHE A 99 -14.85 -17.02 15.97
C PHE A 99 -14.41 -17.66 17.29
N GLY A 100 -14.76 -17.07 18.42
CA GLY A 100 -14.47 -17.60 19.75
C GLY A 100 -15.14 -18.96 19.99
N LEU A 101 -16.37 -19.16 19.51
CA LEU A 101 -17.08 -20.45 19.61
C LEU A 101 -16.36 -21.58 18.87
N ILE A 102 -15.69 -21.25 17.76
CA ILE A 102 -14.98 -22.21 16.90
C ILE A 102 -13.56 -22.42 17.42
N ALA A 103 -12.80 -21.33 17.60
CA ALA A 103 -11.39 -21.36 17.92
C ALA A 103 -11.11 -21.97 19.30
N LEU A 104 -11.92 -21.67 20.31
CA LEU A 104 -11.68 -22.12 21.70
C LEU A 104 -11.91 -23.61 21.94
N ARG A 105 -12.37 -24.36 20.94
CA ARG A 105 -12.43 -25.83 20.99
C ARG A 105 -11.05 -26.48 20.82
N ALA A 106 -10.09 -25.75 20.28
CA ALA A 106 -8.75 -26.22 20.04
C ALA A 106 -7.77 -25.76 21.14
N THR A 107 -6.68 -26.50 21.29
CA THR A 107 -5.62 -26.23 22.27
C THR A 107 -4.33 -25.81 21.58
N SER A 108 -3.59 -24.89 22.22
CA SER A 108 -2.21 -24.52 21.84
C SER A 108 -2.04 -24.18 20.35
N VAL A 109 -1.20 -24.92 19.63
CA VAL A 109 -0.87 -24.69 18.21
C VAL A 109 -2.09 -24.79 17.30
N TYR A 110 -3.06 -25.65 17.62
CA TYR A 110 -4.29 -25.77 16.83
C TYR A 110 -5.16 -24.52 16.93
N PHE A 111 -5.21 -23.86 18.10
CA PHE A 111 -5.89 -22.57 18.25
C PHE A 111 -5.23 -21.50 17.36
N LEU A 112 -3.90 -21.48 17.31
CA LEU A 112 -3.16 -20.57 16.44
C LEU A 112 -3.51 -20.78 14.95
N MET A 113 -3.53 -22.05 14.50
CA MET A 113 -3.89 -22.42 13.12
C MET A 113 -5.35 -22.09 12.78
N ILE A 114 -6.29 -22.33 13.70
CA ILE A 114 -7.70 -21.99 13.47
C ILE A 114 -7.88 -20.47 13.39
N THR A 115 -7.26 -19.70 14.27
CA THR A 115 -7.39 -18.24 14.21
C THR A 115 -6.74 -17.66 12.95
N LEU A 116 -5.63 -18.25 12.47
CA LEU A 116 -5.06 -17.93 11.16
C LEU A 116 -6.09 -18.21 10.05
N ALA A 117 -6.67 -19.42 10.01
CA ALA A 117 -7.64 -19.79 8.99
C ALA A 117 -8.86 -18.87 9.00
N LEU A 118 -9.43 -18.58 10.16
CA LEU A 118 -10.56 -17.66 10.32
C LEU A 118 -10.20 -16.23 9.87
N GLY A 119 -9.01 -15.74 10.22
CA GLY A 119 -8.52 -14.45 9.73
C GLY A 119 -8.40 -14.41 8.20
N MET A 120 -7.87 -15.47 7.60
CA MET A 120 -7.75 -15.61 6.14
C MET A 120 -9.10 -15.74 5.45
N VAL A 121 -10.15 -16.23 6.12
CA VAL A 121 -11.53 -16.19 5.59
C VAL A 121 -12.01 -14.75 5.50
N VAL A 122 -11.80 -13.91 6.52
CA VAL A 122 -12.20 -12.50 6.48
C VAL A 122 -11.40 -11.73 5.42
N TRP A 123 -10.09 -11.96 5.35
CA TRP A 123 -9.24 -11.43 4.27
C TRP A 123 -9.75 -11.87 2.89
N GLY A 124 -10.06 -13.16 2.72
CA GLY A 124 -10.56 -13.72 1.46
C GLY A 124 -11.89 -13.12 1.05
N LEU A 125 -12.80 -12.91 2.01
CA LEU A 125 -14.06 -12.18 1.77
C LEU A 125 -13.79 -10.73 1.36
N ALA A 126 -12.90 -10.02 2.05
CA ALA A 126 -12.55 -8.64 1.71
C ALA A 126 -11.90 -8.52 0.33
N HIS A 127 -11.11 -9.50 -0.07
CA HIS A 127 -10.43 -9.51 -1.37
C HIS A 127 -11.35 -9.99 -2.52
N ARG A 128 -12.27 -10.92 -2.27
CA ARG A 128 -13.13 -11.54 -3.32
C ARG A 128 -14.51 -10.91 -3.45
N TRP A 129 -15.06 -10.31 -2.39
CA TRP A 129 -16.40 -9.71 -2.41
C TRP A 129 -16.38 -8.27 -2.93
N VAL A 130 -15.90 -8.12 -4.17
CA VAL A 130 -15.58 -6.83 -4.79
C VAL A 130 -16.76 -5.84 -4.80
N SER A 131 -18.00 -6.32 -4.94
CA SER A 131 -19.18 -5.44 -4.93
C SER A 131 -19.38 -4.69 -3.60
N VAL A 132 -18.86 -5.22 -2.49
CA VAL A 132 -18.98 -4.63 -1.14
C VAL A 132 -17.69 -3.92 -0.73
N THR A 133 -16.56 -4.61 -0.85
CA THR A 133 -15.26 -4.14 -0.33
C THR A 133 -14.35 -3.49 -1.37
N GLN A 134 -14.76 -3.51 -2.64
CA GLN A 134 -13.96 -3.08 -3.80
C GLN A 134 -12.68 -3.89 -4.03
N GLY A 135 -12.51 -5.03 -3.35
CA GLY A 135 -11.37 -5.94 -3.55
C GLY A 135 -10.04 -5.22 -3.39
N ASP A 136 -9.11 -5.44 -4.32
CA ASP A 136 -7.79 -4.81 -4.33
C ASP A 136 -7.81 -3.29 -4.51
N ASN A 137 -8.91 -2.72 -5.02
CA ASN A 137 -9.04 -1.27 -5.08
C ASN A 137 -9.20 -0.63 -3.71
N GLY A 138 -9.73 -1.39 -2.74
CA GLY A 138 -10.12 -0.86 -1.44
C GLY A 138 -11.16 0.26 -1.55
N ILE A 139 -11.47 0.86 -0.42
CA ILE A 139 -12.42 1.97 -0.32
C ILE A 139 -11.62 3.23 0.02
N SER A 140 -11.59 4.18 -0.91
CA SER A 140 -10.95 5.49 -0.75
C SER A 140 -11.95 6.59 -0.41
N GLY A 141 -11.43 7.73 0.08
CA GLY A 141 -12.23 8.90 0.36
C GLY A 141 -13.01 8.82 1.66
N VAL A 142 -12.54 8.04 2.64
CA VAL A 142 -13.10 8.06 3.99
C VAL A 142 -12.86 9.44 4.59
N PRO A 143 -13.91 10.25 4.83
CA PRO A 143 -13.74 11.61 5.29
C PRO A 143 -13.29 11.63 6.74
N ARG A 144 -12.39 12.54 7.10
CA ARG A 144 -12.08 12.77 8.51
C ARG A 144 -13.33 13.27 9.24
N PRO A 145 -13.55 12.88 10.51
CA PRO A 145 -14.76 13.27 11.23
C PRO A 145 -14.86 14.79 11.40
N THR A 146 -15.98 15.38 10.97
CA THR A 146 -16.30 16.80 11.17
C THR A 146 -17.52 16.92 12.08
N GLY A 147 -17.52 17.90 13.00
CA GLY A 147 -18.67 18.21 13.85
C GLY A 147 -18.86 17.32 15.08
N LEU A 148 -17.83 16.55 15.49
CA LEU A 148 -17.86 15.77 16.73
C LEU A 148 -17.88 16.75 17.91
N PHE A 149 -19.02 16.85 18.61
CA PHE A 149 -19.26 17.86 19.67
C PHE A 149 -19.01 19.31 19.21
N GLY A 150 -19.23 19.62 17.92
CA GLY A 150 -18.94 20.95 17.35
C GLY A 150 -17.46 21.19 16.98
N LEU A 151 -16.57 20.21 17.18
CA LEU A 151 -15.16 20.29 16.82
C LEU A 151 -14.87 19.61 15.48
N SER A 152 -13.90 20.15 14.74
CA SER A 152 -13.42 19.57 13.48
C SER A 152 -12.13 18.77 13.69
N PHE A 153 -12.14 17.51 13.26
CA PHE A 153 -10.97 16.61 13.30
C PHE A 153 -10.34 16.44 11.91
N ALA A 154 -10.55 17.40 11.02
CA ALA A 154 -9.96 17.40 9.68
C ALA A 154 -8.43 17.56 9.74
N ASP A 155 -7.90 18.36 10.66
CA ASP A 155 -6.46 18.58 10.81
C ASP A 155 -5.74 17.39 11.47
N SER A 156 -4.45 17.21 11.17
CA SER A 156 -3.64 16.11 11.72
C SER A 156 -3.42 16.22 13.23
N ALA A 157 -3.31 17.43 13.78
CA ALA A 157 -3.24 17.66 15.24
C ALA A 157 -4.55 17.31 15.92
N SER A 158 -5.68 17.79 15.39
CA SER A 158 -6.99 17.44 15.93
C SER A 158 -7.21 15.93 15.92
N PHE A 159 -6.92 15.27 14.79
CA PHE A 159 -7.07 13.82 14.68
C PHE A 159 -6.13 13.05 15.61
N TYR A 160 -4.91 13.53 15.83
CA TYR A 160 -4.01 12.97 16.84
C TYR A 160 -4.67 12.95 18.22
N TYR A 161 -5.30 14.06 18.65
CA TYR A 161 -5.98 14.11 19.94
C TYR A 161 -7.16 13.15 20.02
N LEU A 162 -7.89 12.93 18.92
CA LEU A 162 -8.95 11.91 18.86
C LEU A 162 -8.39 10.51 19.04
N ALA A 163 -7.31 10.17 18.34
CA ALA A 163 -6.64 8.87 18.46
C ALA A 163 -6.04 8.67 19.85
N PHE A 164 -5.46 9.73 20.45
CA PHE A 164 -4.91 9.70 21.79
C PHE A 164 -6.00 9.53 22.86
N ALA A 165 -7.13 10.22 22.72
CA ALA A 165 -8.30 10.03 23.57
C ALA A 165 -8.85 8.59 23.44
N GLY A 166 -8.91 8.05 22.22
CA GLY A 166 -9.26 6.66 21.97
C GLY A 166 -8.29 5.67 22.63
N PHE A 167 -6.99 5.95 22.55
CA PHE A 167 -5.96 5.15 23.23
C PHE A 167 -6.12 5.17 24.75
N LEU A 168 -6.34 6.35 25.33
CA LEU A 168 -6.60 6.52 26.75
C LEU A 168 -7.85 5.75 27.20
N LEU A 169 -8.93 5.82 26.41
CA LEU A 169 -10.16 5.09 26.67
C LEU A 169 -9.91 3.58 26.64
N ALA A 170 -9.23 3.07 25.61
CA ALA A 170 -8.91 1.65 25.51
C ALA A 170 -8.01 1.19 26.67
N LEU A 171 -6.99 1.97 27.03
CA LEU A 171 -6.10 1.69 28.14
C LEU A 171 -6.85 1.67 29.48
N ALA A 172 -7.78 2.61 29.70
CA ALA A 172 -8.59 2.67 30.90
C ALA A 172 -9.54 1.47 31.00
N VAL A 173 -10.29 1.18 29.93
CA VAL A 173 -11.24 0.06 29.87
C VAL A 173 -10.52 -1.27 30.07
N LEU A 174 -9.46 -1.54 29.31
CA LEU A 174 -8.67 -2.78 29.45
C LEU A 174 -7.97 -2.85 30.81
N GLY A 175 -7.50 -1.71 31.32
CA GLY A 175 -6.88 -1.63 32.65
C GLY A 175 -7.86 -1.97 33.79
N VAL A 176 -9.12 -1.57 33.68
CA VAL A 176 -10.18 -1.97 34.62
C VAL A 176 -10.47 -3.46 34.49
N ILE A 177 -10.62 -3.98 33.28
CA ILE A 177 -10.92 -5.40 33.02
C ILE A 177 -9.83 -6.30 33.59
N VAL A 178 -8.55 -6.00 33.30
CA VAL A 178 -7.42 -6.81 33.74
C VAL A 178 -7.21 -6.80 35.26
N ARG A 179 -7.53 -5.70 35.93
CA ARG A 179 -7.39 -5.58 37.40
C ARG A 179 -8.62 -6.09 38.15
N SER A 180 -9.73 -6.32 37.47
CA SER A 180 -10.94 -6.88 38.06
C SER A 180 -10.76 -8.36 38.42
N PRO A 181 -11.67 -8.94 39.24
CA PRO A 181 -11.69 -10.38 39.48
C PRO A 181 -11.69 -11.20 38.18
N PHE A 182 -12.42 -10.74 37.15
CA PHE A 182 -12.41 -11.38 35.83
C PHE A 182 -10.99 -11.44 35.24
N GLY A 183 -10.23 -10.34 35.26
CA GLY A 183 -8.85 -10.33 34.78
C GLY A 183 -7.91 -11.26 35.56
N LEU A 184 -8.09 -11.35 36.88
CA LEU A 184 -7.35 -12.30 37.73
C LEU A 184 -7.68 -13.76 37.36
N THR A 185 -8.94 -14.07 37.05
CA THR A 185 -9.30 -15.40 36.56
C THR A 185 -8.63 -15.73 35.22
N LEU A 186 -8.51 -14.78 34.29
CA LEU A 186 -7.80 -14.99 33.03
C LEU A 186 -6.33 -15.31 33.28
N ALA A 187 -5.67 -14.54 34.14
CA ALA A 187 -4.28 -14.79 34.52
C ALA A 187 -4.11 -16.17 35.17
N GLY A 188 -5.03 -16.58 36.04
CA GLY A 188 -5.04 -17.93 36.61
C GLY A 188 -5.26 -19.03 35.56
N VAL A 189 -6.12 -18.78 34.56
CA VAL A 189 -6.35 -19.69 33.43
C VAL A 189 -5.08 -19.89 32.61
N ARG A 190 -4.32 -18.81 32.36
CA ARG A 190 -3.01 -18.86 31.69
C ARG A 190 -1.99 -19.68 32.45
N GLU A 191 -1.96 -19.56 33.77
CA GLU A 191 -1.00 -20.30 34.62
C GLU A 191 -1.35 -21.78 34.73
N SER A 192 -2.63 -22.11 34.97
CA SER A 192 -3.09 -23.49 35.02
C SER A 192 -4.61 -23.58 34.83
N GLU A 193 -5.03 -23.96 33.63
CA GLU A 193 -6.45 -24.20 33.33
C GLU A 193 -7.08 -25.26 34.24
N SER A 194 -6.33 -26.33 34.51
CA SER A 194 -6.80 -27.43 35.37
C SER A 194 -7.12 -26.93 36.78
N ARG A 195 -6.23 -26.11 37.36
CA ARG A 195 -6.42 -25.52 38.69
C ARG A 195 -7.66 -24.63 38.75
N MET A 196 -7.87 -23.80 37.73
CA MET A 196 -9.03 -22.91 37.68
C MET A 196 -10.34 -23.69 37.58
N ARG A 197 -10.36 -24.82 36.83
CA ARG A 197 -11.54 -25.71 36.78
C ARG A 197 -11.82 -26.35 38.14
N THR A 198 -10.80 -26.81 38.86
CA THR A 198 -10.96 -27.39 40.21
C THR A 198 -11.48 -26.37 41.21
N LEU A 199 -11.11 -25.09 41.07
CA LEU A 199 -11.64 -23.98 41.87
C LEU A 199 -13.09 -23.59 41.48
N GLY A 200 -13.72 -24.29 40.54
CA GLY A 200 -15.11 -24.07 40.14
C GLY A 200 -15.32 -23.00 39.07
N TYR A 201 -14.25 -22.42 38.50
CA TYR A 201 -14.39 -21.41 37.44
C TYR A 201 -14.73 -22.05 36.10
N ASN A 202 -15.69 -21.44 35.38
CA ASN A 202 -15.97 -21.80 33.99
C ASN A 202 -14.88 -21.27 33.06
N VAL A 203 -13.78 -22.01 32.91
CA VAL A 203 -12.62 -21.61 32.12
C VAL A 203 -12.97 -21.27 30.67
N TRP A 204 -13.88 -22.03 30.05
CA TRP A 204 -14.27 -21.79 28.66
C TRP A 204 -14.97 -20.43 28.50
N LEU A 205 -15.93 -20.11 29.38
CA LEU A 205 -16.65 -18.84 29.33
C LEU A 205 -15.71 -17.64 29.52
N HIS A 206 -14.74 -17.74 30.43
CA HIS A 206 -13.78 -16.66 30.67
C HIS A 206 -12.87 -16.43 29.46
N LYS A 207 -12.37 -17.51 28.84
CA LYS A 207 -11.64 -17.44 27.57
C LYS A 207 -12.48 -16.82 26.46
N TYR A 208 -13.74 -17.23 26.36
CA TYR A 208 -14.69 -16.74 25.37
C TYR A 208 -14.94 -15.24 25.51
N LEU A 209 -15.28 -14.77 26.70
CA LEU A 209 -15.48 -13.34 26.97
C LEU A 209 -14.22 -12.54 26.71
N GLY A 210 -13.05 -13.04 27.11
CA GLY A 210 -11.77 -12.39 26.81
C GLY A 210 -11.48 -12.28 25.31
N PHE A 211 -11.84 -13.30 24.54
CA PHE A 211 -11.73 -13.30 23.07
C PHE A 211 -12.68 -12.30 22.41
N VAL A 212 -13.92 -12.21 22.87
CA VAL A 212 -14.91 -11.24 22.39
C VAL A 212 -14.47 -9.81 22.69
N ILE A 213 -13.98 -9.55 23.90
CA ILE A 213 -13.45 -8.24 24.32
C ILE A 213 -12.25 -7.85 23.44
N ALA A 214 -11.30 -8.77 23.23
CA ALA A 214 -10.15 -8.52 22.36
C ALA A 214 -10.59 -8.14 20.94
N GLY A 215 -11.53 -8.88 20.36
CA GLY A 215 -12.07 -8.55 19.03
C GLY A 215 -12.79 -7.21 18.97
N ALA A 216 -13.58 -6.85 19.98
CA ALA A 216 -14.27 -5.56 20.05
C ALA A 216 -13.29 -4.38 20.11
N VAL A 217 -12.23 -4.49 20.92
CA VAL A 217 -11.18 -3.45 21.00
C VAL A 217 -10.33 -3.41 19.72
N GLY A 218 -10.10 -4.56 19.08
CA GLY A 218 -9.49 -4.61 17.75
C GLY A 218 -10.32 -3.90 16.68
N GLY A 219 -11.65 -4.07 16.72
CA GLY A 219 -12.60 -3.33 15.87
C GLY A 219 -12.58 -1.83 16.13
N PHE A 220 -12.47 -1.42 17.40
CA PHE A 220 -12.32 -0.01 17.77
C PHE A 220 -11.04 0.61 17.18
N ALA A 221 -9.91 -0.10 17.24
CA ALA A 221 -8.69 0.31 16.55
C ALA A 221 -8.91 0.41 15.03
N GLY A 222 -9.68 -0.51 14.44
CA GLY A 222 -10.06 -0.52 13.03
C GLY A 222 -10.83 0.73 12.59
N VAL A 223 -11.78 1.18 13.41
CA VAL A 223 -12.54 2.41 13.17
C VAL A 223 -11.60 3.61 13.09
N LEU A 224 -10.70 3.76 14.08
CA LEU A 224 -9.72 4.84 14.10
C LEU A 224 -8.75 4.75 12.92
N TRP A 225 -8.34 3.54 12.54
CA TRP A 225 -7.46 3.28 11.40
C TRP A 225 -8.05 3.76 10.07
N ALA A 226 -9.33 3.48 9.81
CA ALA A 226 -9.99 3.94 8.58
C ALA A 226 -10.02 5.47 8.47
N TYR A 227 -10.35 6.17 9.56
CA TYR A 227 -10.35 7.63 9.57
C TYR A 227 -8.95 8.25 9.52
N TYR A 228 -7.96 7.57 10.09
CA TYR A 228 -6.56 7.99 10.03
C TYR A 228 -6.01 7.92 8.61
N ASN A 229 -6.19 6.77 7.95
CA ASN A 229 -5.67 6.53 6.60
C ASN A 229 -6.50 7.21 5.51
N GLY A 230 -7.80 7.41 5.73
CA GLY A 230 -8.72 7.85 4.67
C GLY A 230 -8.98 6.78 3.60
N PHE A 231 -8.48 5.56 3.84
CA PHE A 231 -8.49 4.44 2.90
C PHE A 231 -8.48 3.12 3.67
N VAL A 232 -9.16 2.10 3.12
CA VAL A 232 -9.24 0.74 3.69
C VAL A 232 -9.06 -0.29 2.58
N SER A 233 -8.24 -1.32 2.81
CA SER A 233 -7.99 -2.38 1.82
C SER A 233 -7.77 -3.76 2.43
N PRO A 234 -7.76 -4.83 1.61
CA PRO A 234 -7.51 -6.18 2.12
C PRO A 234 -6.14 -6.34 2.79
N ALA A 235 -5.17 -5.48 2.45
CA ALA A 235 -3.85 -5.45 3.09
C ALA A 235 -3.92 -5.25 4.62
N ASP A 236 -4.98 -4.59 5.11
CA ASP A 236 -5.20 -4.38 6.54
C ASP A 236 -5.57 -5.68 7.28
N LEU A 237 -5.98 -6.72 6.54
CA LEU A 237 -6.41 -8.03 7.06
C LEU A 237 -5.38 -9.14 6.83
N GLU A 238 -4.26 -8.82 6.20
CA GLU A 238 -3.25 -9.82 5.85
C GLU A 238 -2.60 -10.46 7.08
N LEU A 239 -2.07 -11.67 6.87
CA LEU A 239 -1.27 -12.36 7.87
C LEU A 239 -0.10 -11.50 8.36
N ALA A 240 0.55 -10.76 7.45
CA ALA A 240 1.65 -9.87 7.79
C ALA A 240 1.26 -8.89 8.91
N THR A 241 0.07 -8.29 8.81
CA THR A 241 -0.47 -7.38 9.84
C THR A 241 -0.70 -8.11 11.17
N SER A 242 -1.22 -9.34 11.15
CA SER A 242 -1.39 -10.14 12.39
C SER A 242 -0.05 -10.51 13.04
N VAL A 243 0.96 -10.85 12.23
CA VAL A 243 2.32 -11.11 12.71
C VAL A 243 2.91 -9.84 13.33
N GLU A 244 2.79 -8.68 12.67
CA GLU A 244 3.27 -7.40 13.21
C GLU A 244 2.71 -7.13 14.62
N ILE A 245 1.41 -7.34 14.83
CA ILE A 245 0.78 -7.11 16.15
C ILE A 245 1.33 -8.10 17.19
N LEU A 246 1.56 -9.35 16.81
CA LEU A 246 2.18 -10.35 17.68
C LEU A 246 3.60 -9.93 18.08
N LEU A 247 4.37 -9.34 17.16
CA LEU A 247 5.70 -8.78 17.44
C LEU A 247 5.62 -7.64 18.44
N MET A 248 4.64 -6.74 18.29
CA MET A 248 4.44 -5.63 19.22
C MET A 248 4.20 -6.11 20.65
N VAL A 249 3.39 -7.16 20.83
CA VAL A 249 3.13 -7.76 22.14
C VAL A 249 4.38 -8.45 22.70
N ALA A 250 5.08 -9.23 21.87
CA ALA A 250 6.29 -9.96 22.27
C ALA A 250 7.44 -9.01 22.68
N LEU A 251 7.72 -8.00 21.85
CA LEU A 251 8.75 -6.98 22.10
C LEU A 251 8.39 -6.10 23.30
N GLY A 252 7.14 -5.68 23.38
CA GLY A 252 6.65 -4.83 24.45
C GLY A 252 6.66 -5.50 25.82
N GLY A 253 6.34 -6.80 25.87
CA GLY A 253 6.24 -7.60 27.08
C GLY A 253 4.80 -8.00 27.36
N ARG A 254 4.49 -9.27 27.12
CA ARG A 254 3.16 -9.87 27.27
C ARG A 254 2.62 -9.77 28.70
N GLY A 255 1.33 -9.52 28.86
CA GLY A 255 0.62 -9.48 30.14
C GLY A 255 0.88 -8.21 30.95
N THR A 256 1.24 -7.10 30.30
CA THR A 256 1.52 -5.82 30.97
C THR A 256 0.66 -4.64 30.51
N LEU A 257 -0.20 -4.82 29.49
CA LEU A 257 -0.97 -3.79 28.76
C LEU A 257 -0.11 -2.65 28.16
N LEU A 258 0.67 -1.94 28.97
CA LEU A 258 1.57 -0.87 28.52
C LEU A 258 2.76 -1.39 27.71
N GLY A 259 3.22 -2.62 27.95
CA GLY A 259 4.27 -3.25 27.15
C GLY A 259 3.90 -3.30 25.66
N PRO A 260 2.80 -3.96 25.26
CA PRO A 260 2.32 -3.97 23.88
C PRO A 260 2.20 -2.57 23.26
N ALA A 261 1.78 -1.57 24.02
CA ALA A 261 1.71 -0.19 23.54
C ALA A 261 3.10 0.39 23.22
N LEU A 262 4.11 0.15 24.06
CA LEU A 262 5.50 0.52 23.78
C LEU A 262 6.05 -0.27 22.58
N GLY A 263 5.74 -1.56 22.49
CA GLY A 263 6.11 -2.39 21.34
C GLY A 263 5.52 -1.86 20.03
N ALA A 264 4.27 -1.40 20.03
CA ALA A 264 3.65 -0.76 18.87
C ALA A 264 4.39 0.51 18.44
N VAL A 265 4.78 1.37 19.38
CA VAL A 265 5.59 2.56 19.08
C VAL A 265 6.92 2.19 18.43
N ILE A 266 7.65 1.24 19.02
CA ILE A 266 8.96 0.80 18.50
C ILE A 266 8.83 0.16 17.12
N ILE A 267 7.89 -0.77 16.93
CA ILE A 267 7.71 -1.46 15.65
C ILE A 267 7.22 -0.51 14.56
N VAL A 268 6.29 0.41 14.86
CA VAL A 268 5.82 1.40 13.88
C VAL A 268 6.93 2.36 13.49
N LEU A 269 7.74 2.85 14.43
CA LEU A 269 8.91 3.68 14.13
C LEU A 269 9.94 2.90 13.31
N LEU A 270 10.31 1.71 13.77
CA LEU A 270 11.32 0.87 13.14
C LEU A 270 10.91 0.55 11.70
N LYS A 271 9.68 0.10 11.45
CA LYS A 271 9.25 -0.25 10.08
C LYS A 271 9.30 0.97 9.16
N ASN A 272 8.83 2.12 9.63
CA ASN A 272 8.80 3.33 8.82
C ASN A 272 10.21 3.88 8.55
N LEU A 273 11.11 3.87 9.54
CA LEU A 273 12.50 4.31 9.37
C LEU A 273 13.32 3.34 8.52
N VAL A 274 13.23 2.04 8.80
CA VAL A 274 13.99 1.01 8.08
C VAL A 274 13.53 0.89 6.63
N SER A 275 12.23 1.10 6.34
CA SER A 275 11.72 1.13 4.96
C SER A 275 12.32 2.23 4.10
N VAL A 276 12.96 3.25 4.68
CA VAL A 276 13.66 4.30 3.93
C VAL A 276 15.02 3.80 3.44
N TYR A 277 15.72 2.98 4.24
CA TYR A 277 17.08 2.53 3.93
C TYR A 277 17.12 1.18 3.24
N THR A 278 16.18 0.28 3.54
CA THR A 278 16.16 -1.05 2.97
C THR A 278 14.77 -1.54 2.60
N HIS A 279 14.72 -2.02 1.37
CA HIS A 279 13.64 -2.78 0.77
C HIS A 279 13.33 -4.08 1.54
N ARG A 280 14.27 -4.62 2.32
CA ARG A 280 14.13 -5.89 3.07
C ARG A 280 13.81 -5.70 4.56
N TRP A 281 13.09 -4.64 4.90
CA TRP A 281 12.74 -4.31 6.29
C TRP A 281 12.01 -5.45 7.03
N LEU A 282 11.23 -6.29 6.32
CA LEU A 282 10.61 -7.50 6.90
C LEU A 282 11.63 -8.51 7.46
N LEU A 283 12.82 -8.64 6.84
CA LEU A 283 13.88 -9.49 7.37
C LEU A 283 14.41 -8.92 8.70
N ILE A 284 14.53 -7.60 8.79
CA ILE A 284 14.95 -6.92 10.03
C ILE A 284 13.89 -7.10 11.10
N LEU A 285 12.61 -6.97 10.74
CA LEU A 285 11.49 -7.20 11.65
C LEU A 285 11.51 -8.64 12.19
N GLY A 286 11.71 -9.63 11.32
CA GLY A 286 11.85 -11.04 11.69
C GLY A 286 13.09 -11.32 12.54
N ALA A 287 14.23 -10.69 12.24
CA ALA A 287 15.42 -10.79 13.06
C ALA A 287 15.20 -10.20 14.46
N VAL A 288 14.62 -8.99 14.55
CA VAL A 288 14.25 -8.37 15.82
C VAL A 288 13.32 -9.26 16.62
N TYR A 289 12.35 -9.91 15.98
CA TYR A 289 11.48 -10.87 16.64
C TYR A 289 12.24 -12.06 17.25
N ILE A 290 13.07 -12.73 16.45
CA ILE A 290 13.84 -13.90 16.89
C ILE A 290 14.75 -13.49 18.05
N LEU A 291 15.47 -12.36 17.91
CA LEU A 291 16.33 -11.83 18.97
C LEU A 291 15.53 -11.52 20.24
N THR A 292 14.34 -10.95 20.12
CA THR A 292 13.47 -10.66 21.26
C THR A 292 13.04 -11.95 21.95
N ILE A 293 12.59 -12.96 21.22
CA ILE A 293 12.16 -14.23 21.84
C ILE A 293 13.32 -14.95 22.53
N VAL A 294 14.50 -14.95 21.91
CA VAL A 294 15.67 -15.66 22.43
C VAL A 294 16.28 -14.94 23.64
N TYR A 295 16.42 -13.62 23.57
CA TYR A 295 17.17 -12.84 24.57
C TYR A 295 16.30 -12.07 25.56
N ALA A 296 15.03 -11.80 25.23
CA ALA A 296 14.09 -11.04 26.05
C ALA A 296 12.69 -11.71 26.07
N PRO A 297 12.56 -12.94 26.62
CA PRO A 297 11.32 -13.71 26.60
C PRO A 297 10.14 -13.03 27.34
N ASP A 298 10.43 -12.11 28.26
CA ASP A 298 9.44 -11.27 28.96
C ASP A 298 9.27 -9.87 28.34
N GLY A 299 9.90 -9.61 27.19
CA GLY A 299 9.93 -8.33 26.47
C GLY A 299 10.69 -7.22 27.21
N ILE A 300 10.68 -6.02 26.63
CA ILE A 300 11.40 -4.84 27.15
C ILE A 300 10.92 -4.47 28.56
N VAL A 301 9.61 -4.47 28.81
CA VAL A 301 9.05 -4.14 30.12
C VAL A 301 9.40 -5.19 31.18
N GLY A 302 9.50 -6.47 30.80
CA GLY A 302 9.95 -7.55 31.67
C GLY A 302 11.40 -7.36 32.12
N ALA A 303 12.30 -7.10 31.16
CA ALA A 303 13.72 -6.84 31.43
C ALA A 303 13.92 -5.63 32.37
N LEU A 304 13.16 -4.54 32.16
CA LEU A 304 13.21 -3.35 33.02
C LEU A 304 12.71 -3.59 34.46
N ARG A 305 11.83 -4.58 34.68
CA ARG A 305 11.37 -4.96 36.02
C ARG A 305 12.35 -5.85 36.77
N GLN A 306 13.13 -6.64 36.05
CA GLN A 306 14.13 -7.57 36.60
C GLN A 306 15.49 -6.89 36.86
N TRP A 307 15.69 -5.67 36.36
CA TRP A 307 16.86 -4.85 36.70
C TRP A 307 16.92 -4.63 38.22
N PRO A 308 18.00 -5.01 38.92
CA PRO A 308 18.03 -4.96 40.37
C PRO A 308 17.86 -3.52 40.86
N ARG A 309 16.71 -3.20 41.44
CA ARG A 309 16.61 -2.09 42.39
C ARG A 309 17.53 -2.46 43.55
N GLY A 310 18.57 -1.66 43.73
CA GLY A 310 19.78 -2.02 44.46
C GLY A 310 19.54 -2.78 45.77
N ARG A 311 20.46 -3.71 46.04
CA ARG A 311 20.73 -4.33 47.35
C ARG A 311 20.45 -3.32 48.47
N ARG A 312 19.27 -3.42 49.10
CA ARG A 312 19.05 -2.86 50.43
C ARG A 312 19.42 -3.95 51.44
N ALA A 313 20.43 -3.61 52.23
CA ALA A 313 21.11 -4.41 53.23
C ALA A 313 20.24 -5.46 53.94
N ARG A 314 20.64 -6.73 53.83
CA ARG A 314 20.51 -7.68 54.94
C ARG A 314 21.86 -7.70 55.66
N ALA A 315 21.84 -7.34 56.94
CA ALA A 315 23.01 -7.40 57.82
C ALA A 315 23.52 -8.85 57.91
N PRO A 316 24.84 -9.11 57.91
CA PRO A 316 25.37 -10.44 58.12
C PRO A 316 25.53 -10.71 59.63
N ALA A 317 24.93 -11.80 60.11
CA ALA A 317 25.30 -12.40 61.38
C ALA A 317 26.39 -13.45 61.11
N ALA A 318 27.56 -13.21 61.70
CA ALA A 318 28.64 -14.11 62.15
C ALA A 318 29.06 -15.37 61.35
N ARG A 319 30.36 -15.36 60.99
CA ARG A 319 31.37 -16.47 60.96
C ARG A 319 31.11 -17.64 59.97
N ASP A 320 32.10 -18.17 59.24
CA ASP A 320 33.53 -18.35 59.52
C ASP A 320 34.39 -18.40 58.25
N LEU A 321 35.69 -18.33 58.51
CA LEU A 321 36.85 -18.23 57.63
C LEU A 321 37.10 -19.48 56.78
N THR A 322 37.44 -19.29 55.50
CA THR A 322 38.62 -19.87 54.83
C THR A 322 38.80 -19.14 53.49
N GLY A 323 39.99 -18.60 53.27
CA GLY A 323 40.31 -17.83 52.08
C GLY A 323 40.55 -18.69 50.85
N GLU A 324 40.21 -18.14 49.70
CA GLU A 324 40.98 -18.23 48.46
C GLU A 324 40.50 -17.11 47.52
N ALA A 325 41.46 -16.44 46.87
CA ALA A 325 41.22 -15.29 46.00
C ALA A 325 40.66 -15.74 44.64
N PRO A 326 39.71 -15.01 44.02
CA PRO A 326 39.42 -15.20 42.61
C PRO A 326 40.24 -14.24 41.74
N SER A 327 40.87 -14.85 40.74
CA SER A 327 41.44 -14.26 39.54
C SER A 327 40.48 -13.29 38.84
N GLU A 328 41.07 -12.22 38.31
CA GLU A 328 40.43 -11.35 37.32
C GLU A 328 40.05 -12.13 36.07
N GLU A 329 38.75 -12.20 35.77
CA GLU A 329 38.27 -12.49 34.41
C GLU A 329 37.23 -11.42 34.01
N GLY A 330 37.72 -10.48 33.19
CA GLY A 330 37.02 -9.96 32.01
C GLY A 330 35.62 -9.41 32.18
N ASP A 331 35.53 -8.12 32.53
CA ASP A 331 34.36 -7.26 32.37
C ASP A 331 33.94 -7.16 30.89
N MET A 332 33.18 -8.15 30.42
CA MET A 332 32.58 -8.19 29.09
C MET A 332 31.05 -8.13 29.17
N SER A 333 30.50 -7.52 30.23
CA SER A 333 29.05 -7.31 30.42
C SER A 333 28.63 -5.83 30.35
N LYS A 334 29.57 -4.89 30.18
CA LYS A 334 29.25 -3.45 30.12
C LYS A 334 28.95 -2.87 28.74
N LYS A 335 28.93 -3.68 27.67
CA LYS A 335 28.77 -3.16 26.30
C LYS A 335 27.39 -3.36 25.65
N VAL A 336 26.40 -3.91 26.35
CA VAL A 336 25.07 -4.18 25.73
C VAL A 336 23.95 -3.28 26.24
N THR A 337 24.18 -2.47 27.27
CA THR A 337 23.11 -1.66 27.91
C THR A 337 23.40 -0.16 27.96
N ALA A 338 23.90 0.39 26.85
CA ALA A 338 24.01 1.84 26.67
C ALA A 338 23.61 2.21 25.23
N MET A 339 22.44 1.76 24.78
CA MET A 339 21.90 2.15 23.46
C MET A 339 20.37 2.21 23.43
N MET A 340 19.75 2.79 24.46
CA MET A 340 18.40 3.35 24.36
C MET A 340 18.32 4.57 25.30
N VAL A 341 17.82 5.68 24.76
CA VAL A 341 17.71 7.04 25.33
C VAL A 341 18.92 7.94 25.06
N LEU A 342 18.96 8.54 23.86
CA LEU A 342 19.04 10.00 23.74
C LEU A 342 18.57 10.43 22.34
N GLY A 343 17.39 11.02 22.29
CA GLY A 343 16.87 11.72 21.13
C GLY A 343 16.55 13.15 21.52
N VAL A 344 17.07 14.07 20.70
CA VAL A 344 16.73 15.50 20.58
C VAL A 344 17.52 16.46 21.46
N VAL A 345 18.10 17.45 20.75
CA VAL A 345 18.50 18.83 21.12
C VAL A 345 19.96 19.15 20.73
N LEU A 346 20.07 20.12 19.80
CA LEU A 346 21.21 20.94 19.38
C LEU A 346 22.16 20.42 18.28
N LEU A 347 21.63 20.42 17.06
CA LEU A 347 22.36 20.92 15.89
C LEU A 347 22.48 22.45 15.99
N ALA A 348 23.62 22.95 16.46
CA ALA A 348 24.13 24.30 16.18
C ALA A 348 25.46 24.09 15.44
N GLY A 349 25.52 24.34 14.14
CA GLY A 349 25.70 25.68 13.61
C GLY A 349 27.16 25.83 13.15
N ALA A 350 27.48 25.28 11.97
CA ALA A 350 28.72 25.60 11.26
C ALA A 350 28.37 26.58 10.13
N PRO A 351 29.04 27.73 10.00
CA PRO A 351 28.74 28.68 8.94
C PRO A 351 29.30 28.15 7.62
N ALA A 352 28.42 27.65 6.76
CA ALA A 352 28.75 27.39 5.37
C ALA A 352 28.64 28.71 4.60
N ALA A 353 29.78 29.34 4.34
CA ALA A 353 29.88 30.44 3.39
C ALA A 353 29.66 29.91 1.97
N TRP A 354 28.46 30.07 1.40
CA TRP A 354 28.20 29.72 0.00
C TRP A 354 27.33 30.78 -0.68
N ALA A 355 27.82 31.20 -1.85
CA ALA A 355 27.15 32.07 -2.79
C ALA A 355 25.77 31.53 -3.19
N GLN A 356 24.83 32.46 -3.37
CA GLN A 356 23.41 32.23 -3.60
C GLN A 356 23.15 31.66 -5.00
N SER A 357 23.36 30.36 -5.18
CA SER A 357 22.71 29.59 -6.24
C SER A 357 21.30 29.20 -5.78
N LYS A 358 20.28 29.33 -6.65
CA LYS A 358 18.93 28.82 -6.33
C LYS A 358 19.04 27.35 -5.91
N ALA A 359 18.34 26.96 -4.83
CA ALA A 359 18.36 25.61 -4.29
C ALA A 359 18.05 24.53 -5.36
N SER A 360 18.43 23.28 -5.13
CA SER A 360 18.13 22.17 -6.07
C SER A 360 16.61 21.96 -6.25
N ILE A 361 16.19 21.58 -7.46
CA ILE A 361 14.82 21.13 -7.72
C ILE A 361 14.67 19.71 -7.19
N LYS A 362 13.98 19.55 -6.07
CA LYS A 362 13.59 18.26 -5.50
C LYS A 362 12.36 17.67 -6.17
N ILE A 363 12.48 16.44 -6.68
CA ILE A 363 11.41 15.62 -7.25
C ILE A 363 11.16 14.43 -6.33
N GLY A 364 9.94 14.28 -5.81
CA GLY A 364 9.54 13.07 -5.11
C GLY A 364 9.00 12.03 -6.10
N PHE A 365 9.63 10.86 -6.16
CA PHE A 365 9.26 9.81 -7.12
C PHE A 365 8.68 8.58 -6.40
N LEU A 366 7.40 8.32 -6.59
CA LEU A 366 6.71 7.17 -5.99
C LEU A 366 6.77 5.98 -6.93
N ALA A 367 7.35 4.85 -6.51
CA ALA A 367 7.40 3.63 -7.31
C ALA A 367 7.34 2.38 -6.42
N PRO A 368 6.81 1.24 -6.90
CA PRO A 368 6.91 -0.02 -6.17
C PRO A 368 8.29 -0.63 -6.42
N MET A 369 9.21 -0.45 -5.47
CA MET A 369 10.58 -0.94 -5.56
C MET A 369 10.72 -2.36 -4.98
N THR A 370 9.73 -2.82 -4.24
CA THR A 370 9.59 -4.20 -3.73
C THR A 370 8.26 -4.85 -4.14
N GLY A 371 8.10 -6.12 -3.80
CA GLY A 371 6.91 -6.92 -4.10
C GLY A 371 6.85 -7.37 -5.57
N GLY A 372 5.68 -7.86 -5.99
CA GLY A 372 5.48 -8.42 -7.32
C GLY A 372 5.71 -7.44 -8.48
N ALA A 373 5.71 -6.13 -8.20
CA ALA A 373 5.91 -5.09 -9.20
C ALA A 373 7.30 -4.42 -9.17
N ALA A 374 8.23 -4.92 -8.35
CA ALA A 374 9.55 -4.32 -8.16
C ALA A 374 10.31 -4.05 -9.48
N GLN A 375 10.24 -4.96 -10.44
CA GLN A 375 10.92 -4.78 -11.73
C GLN A 375 10.33 -3.62 -12.54
N VAL A 376 9.02 -3.41 -12.47
CA VAL A 376 8.35 -2.29 -13.12
C VAL A 376 8.78 -0.97 -12.48
N GLY A 377 8.84 -0.91 -11.15
CA GLY A 377 9.34 0.28 -10.44
C GLY A 377 10.78 0.64 -10.81
N LYS A 378 11.66 -0.36 -10.99
CA LYS A 378 13.03 -0.14 -11.48
C LYS A 378 13.05 0.43 -12.90
N ASP A 379 12.26 -0.12 -13.82
CA ASP A 379 12.16 0.39 -15.20
C ASP A 379 11.70 1.87 -15.21
N MET A 380 10.73 2.23 -14.36
CA MET A 380 10.26 3.62 -14.19
C MET A 380 11.38 4.56 -13.72
N VAL A 381 12.11 4.18 -12.66
CA VAL A 381 13.23 4.99 -12.13
C VAL A 381 14.34 5.11 -13.17
N ASN A 382 14.70 4.02 -13.85
CA ASN A 382 15.70 4.03 -14.91
C ASN A 382 15.33 5.00 -16.04
N GLY A 383 14.05 5.06 -16.42
CA GLY A 383 13.57 6.01 -17.43
C GLY A 383 13.86 7.46 -17.06
N LEU A 384 13.43 7.88 -15.86
CA LEU A 384 13.67 9.24 -15.38
C LEU A 384 15.17 9.53 -15.18
N SER A 385 15.91 8.61 -14.58
CA SER A 385 17.35 8.76 -14.34
C SER A 385 18.13 8.91 -15.63
N MET A 386 17.85 8.10 -16.65
CA MET A 386 18.50 8.19 -17.96
C MET A 386 18.30 9.58 -18.58
N TRP A 387 17.09 10.14 -18.53
CA TRP A 387 16.84 11.49 -19.05
C TRP A 387 17.66 12.54 -18.29
N LEU A 388 17.70 12.44 -16.96
CA LEU A 388 18.47 13.37 -16.11
C LEU A 388 19.97 13.26 -16.38
N GLU A 389 20.51 12.05 -16.50
CA GLU A 389 21.93 11.80 -16.81
C GLU A 389 22.33 12.42 -18.16
N GLU A 390 21.50 12.25 -19.19
CA GLU A 390 21.72 12.86 -20.52
C GLU A 390 21.67 14.40 -20.49
N ASN A 391 21.00 14.99 -19.51
CA ASN A 391 20.82 16.43 -19.36
C ASN A 391 21.59 17.00 -18.16
N GLY A 392 22.68 16.35 -17.75
CA GLY A 392 23.60 16.84 -16.72
C GLY A 392 22.99 16.96 -15.32
N HIS A 393 21.96 16.17 -15.03
CA HIS A 393 21.13 16.22 -13.82
C HIS A 393 20.51 17.60 -13.57
N GLN A 394 20.06 18.27 -14.63
CA GLN A 394 19.46 19.60 -14.56
C GLN A 394 18.07 19.67 -15.22
N ILE A 395 17.24 20.55 -14.67
CA ILE A 395 15.95 20.98 -15.21
C ILE A 395 15.97 22.51 -15.23
N ALA A 396 15.74 23.10 -16.40
CA ALA A 396 15.82 24.55 -16.60
C ALA A 396 17.12 25.19 -16.02
N GLY A 397 18.26 24.50 -16.16
CA GLY A 397 19.56 24.95 -15.65
C GLY A 397 19.77 24.80 -14.14
N ARG A 398 18.78 24.29 -13.39
CA ARG A 398 18.89 24.01 -11.94
C ARG A 398 19.18 22.53 -11.70
N LYS A 399 20.10 22.25 -10.77
CA LYS A 399 20.40 20.87 -10.34
C LYS A 399 19.16 20.19 -9.78
N VAL A 400 18.95 18.93 -10.15
CA VAL A 400 17.81 18.12 -9.71
C VAL A 400 18.24 17.11 -8.65
N GLU A 401 17.39 16.92 -7.65
CA GLU A 401 17.50 15.86 -6.66
C GLU A 401 16.24 15.00 -6.74
N VAL A 402 16.39 13.71 -7.04
CA VAL A 402 15.26 12.77 -7.09
C VAL A 402 15.25 11.93 -5.82
N ILE A 403 14.13 11.96 -5.12
CA ILE A 403 13.91 11.20 -3.89
C ILE A 403 12.90 10.10 -4.21
N VAL A 404 13.39 8.87 -4.39
CA VAL A 404 12.56 7.71 -4.72
C VAL A 404 12.02 7.09 -3.44
N GLU A 405 10.70 6.87 -3.38
CA GLU A 405 10.05 6.20 -2.25
C GLU A 405 9.32 4.93 -2.69
N ASP A 406 9.60 3.84 -1.96
CA ASP A 406 8.99 2.53 -2.19
C ASP A 406 7.54 2.48 -1.68
N THR A 407 6.61 2.42 -2.63
CA THR A 407 5.17 2.28 -2.35
C THR A 407 4.74 0.83 -2.13
N GLN A 408 5.57 -0.15 -2.52
CA GLN A 408 5.25 -1.59 -2.52
C GLN A 408 3.97 -1.97 -3.30
N GLY A 409 3.40 -1.03 -4.07
CA GLY A 409 2.10 -1.18 -4.70
C GLY A 409 0.91 -1.06 -3.74
N GLN A 410 1.14 -0.62 -2.51
CA GLN A 410 0.15 -0.56 -1.44
C GLN A 410 -0.27 0.90 -1.15
N PRO A 411 -1.59 1.22 -1.17
CA PRO A 411 -2.07 2.58 -0.94
C PRO A 411 -1.66 3.20 0.41
N ASN A 412 -1.78 2.43 1.50
CA ASN A 412 -1.43 2.92 2.85
C ASN A 412 0.05 3.31 2.95
N ILE A 413 0.94 2.52 2.32
CA ILE A 413 2.37 2.82 2.28
C ILE A 413 2.60 4.06 1.41
N ALA A 414 1.99 4.12 0.23
CA ALA A 414 2.10 5.26 -0.67
C ALA A 414 1.66 6.59 -0.02
N LEU A 415 0.57 6.58 0.77
CA LEU A 415 0.10 7.76 1.52
C LEU A 415 1.12 8.22 2.57
N THR A 416 1.73 7.29 3.30
CA THR A 416 2.82 7.61 4.24
C THR A 416 4.04 8.19 3.52
N LYS A 417 4.41 7.61 2.38
CA LYS A 417 5.55 8.09 1.58
C LYS A 417 5.30 9.46 0.96
N LEU A 418 4.09 9.70 0.44
CA LEU A 418 3.64 11.00 -0.02
C LEU A 418 3.81 12.05 1.09
N ARG A 419 3.33 11.75 2.29
CA ARG A 419 3.45 12.65 3.44
C ARG A 419 4.91 12.99 3.75
N LYS A 420 5.81 11.99 3.76
CA LYS A 420 7.25 12.20 3.96
C LYS A 420 7.82 13.14 2.90
N LEU A 421 7.57 12.86 1.62
CA LEU A 421 8.07 13.66 0.49
C LEU A 421 7.64 15.13 0.58
N VAL A 422 6.37 15.37 0.93
CA VAL A 422 5.81 16.72 1.03
C VAL A 422 6.30 17.44 2.29
N GLU A 423 6.20 16.79 3.44
CA GLU A 423 6.33 17.47 4.73
C GLU A 423 7.75 17.46 5.28
N SER A 424 8.50 16.37 5.07
CA SER A 424 9.89 16.22 5.51
C SER A 424 10.85 16.65 4.41
N ASP A 425 10.72 16.08 3.22
CA ASP A 425 11.71 16.28 2.15
C ASP A 425 11.50 17.60 1.38
N LYS A 426 10.31 18.19 1.53
CA LYS A 426 9.89 19.47 0.92
C LYS A 426 10.10 19.46 -0.61
N VAL A 427 9.64 18.40 -1.27
CA VAL A 427 9.76 18.30 -2.73
C VAL A 427 8.90 19.36 -3.43
N HIS A 428 9.36 19.83 -4.59
CA HIS A 428 8.65 20.85 -5.39
C HIS A 428 7.62 20.24 -6.33
N VAL A 429 7.83 18.98 -6.70
CA VAL A 429 6.95 18.23 -7.62
C VAL A 429 7.04 16.75 -7.29
N LEU A 430 5.92 16.06 -7.51
CA LEU A 430 5.83 14.61 -7.40
C LEU A 430 5.73 14.00 -8.81
N ALA A 431 6.25 12.79 -8.96
CA ALA A 431 6.12 12.00 -10.18
C ALA A 431 6.04 10.50 -9.87
N GLY A 432 5.55 9.71 -10.83
CA GLY A 432 5.54 8.25 -10.77
C GLY A 432 4.16 7.68 -10.48
N GLY A 433 4.12 6.64 -9.65
CA GLY A 433 2.93 5.86 -9.33
C GLY A 433 2.59 4.83 -10.42
N LEU A 434 2.33 3.58 -10.00
CA LEU A 434 2.08 2.45 -10.91
C LEU A 434 0.61 2.05 -10.98
N PHE A 435 0.01 1.65 -9.86
CA PHE A 435 -1.29 0.99 -9.86
C PHE A 435 -2.46 1.93 -9.62
N ALA A 436 -3.50 1.84 -10.46
CA ALA A 436 -4.70 2.68 -10.44
C ALA A 436 -5.30 2.91 -9.04
N HIS A 437 -5.42 1.87 -8.20
CA HIS A 437 -5.97 1.97 -6.84
C HIS A 437 -5.12 2.83 -5.91
N VAL A 438 -3.79 2.80 -6.08
CA VAL A 438 -2.87 3.72 -5.38
C VAL A 438 -3.11 5.16 -5.86
N GLY A 439 -3.34 5.38 -7.16
CA GLY A 439 -3.66 6.70 -7.72
C GLY A 439 -4.92 7.30 -7.11
N TYR A 440 -6.00 6.52 -7.02
CA TYR A 440 -7.23 6.97 -6.38
C TYR A 440 -7.08 7.29 -4.89
N ALA A 441 -6.19 6.58 -4.18
CA ALA A 441 -5.89 6.90 -2.79
C ALA A 441 -5.05 8.18 -2.65
N LEU A 442 -4.09 8.41 -3.55
CA LEU A 442 -3.20 9.57 -3.48
C LEU A 442 -3.87 10.87 -3.93
N ALA A 443 -4.75 10.83 -4.95
CA ALA A 443 -5.24 12.03 -5.61
C ALA A 443 -5.92 13.05 -4.68
N PRO A 444 -6.84 12.67 -3.76
CA PRO A 444 -7.42 13.62 -2.81
C PRO A 444 -6.37 14.27 -1.91
N LYS A 445 -5.34 13.51 -1.52
CA LYS A 445 -4.28 13.99 -0.63
C LYS A 445 -3.28 14.89 -1.35
N VAL A 446 -3.01 14.65 -2.63
CA VAL A 446 -2.22 15.54 -3.49
C VAL A 446 -2.91 16.89 -3.63
N ASP A 447 -4.24 16.91 -3.83
CA ASP A 447 -5.01 18.14 -3.91
C ASP A 447 -5.01 18.92 -2.59
N GLU A 448 -5.09 18.23 -1.45
CA GLU A 448 -4.97 18.82 -0.11
C GLU A 448 -3.58 19.48 0.08
N TYR A 449 -2.50 18.82 -0.34
CA TYR A 449 -1.14 19.35 -0.25
C TYR A 449 -0.80 20.43 -1.26
N LYS A 450 -1.68 20.65 -2.25
CA LYS A 450 -1.49 21.63 -3.32
C LYS A 450 -0.11 21.50 -3.96
N LEU A 451 0.23 20.30 -4.42
CA LEU A 451 1.55 20.00 -4.98
C LEU A 451 1.40 19.32 -6.35
N PRO A 452 2.03 19.83 -7.43
CA PRO A 452 1.93 19.21 -8.74
C PRO A 452 2.40 17.74 -8.72
N MET A 453 1.56 16.84 -9.23
CA MET A 453 1.85 15.41 -9.37
C MET A 453 1.73 14.98 -10.83
N LEU A 454 2.83 14.46 -11.38
CA LEU A 454 2.84 13.86 -12.70
C LEU A 454 2.60 12.35 -12.62
N TYR A 455 1.62 11.88 -13.40
CA TYR A 455 1.28 10.47 -13.55
C TYR A 455 1.78 9.91 -14.90
N PRO A 456 3.03 9.42 -14.98
CA PRO A 456 3.56 8.77 -16.19
C PRO A 456 2.97 7.38 -16.46
N VAL A 457 2.58 6.65 -15.41
CA VAL A 457 2.10 5.26 -15.53
C VAL A 457 0.70 5.07 -14.95
N MET A 458 0.34 5.85 -13.92
CA MET A 458 -0.95 5.79 -13.24
C MET A 458 -2.13 6.11 -14.19
N ALA A 459 -2.84 5.06 -14.63
CA ALA A 459 -3.74 5.14 -15.77
C ALA A 459 -5.24 5.32 -15.41
N ALA A 460 -5.62 5.26 -14.13
CA ALA A 460 -7.04 5.25 -13.70
C ALA A 460 -7.89 6.36 -14.37
N ASP A 461 -8.95 6.00 -15.08
CA ASP A 461 -9.64 6.90 -16.02
C ASP A 461 -10.15 8.18 -15.33
N ASP A 462 -10.82 8.02 -14.18
CA ASP A 462 -11.45 9.12 -13.46
C ASP A 462 -10.49 10.17 -12.88
N LEU A 463 -9.17 9.90 -12.81
CA LEU A 463 -8.17 10.90 -12.38
C LEU A 463 -8.09 12.13 -13.31
N THR A 464 -8.50 11.97 -14.58
CA THR A 464 -8.56 13.05 -15.58
C THR A 464 -9.90 13.09 -16.33
N GLN A 465 -10.92 12.34 -15.89
CA GLN A 465 -12.25 12.32 -16.49
C GLN A 465 -13.30 12.97 -15.58
N ARG A 466 -14.07 12.16 -14.83
CA ARG A 466 -15.24 12.63 -14.06
C ARG A 466 -14.87 13.28 -12.73
N LYS A 467 -13.70 12.90 -12.18
CA LYS A 467 -13.20 13.40 -10.89
C LYS A 467 -11.81 14.00 -11.07
N PRO A 468 -11.63 14.98 -11.96
CA PRO A 468 -10.32 15.54 -12.24
C PRO A 468 -9.82 16.27 -11.00
N THR A 469 -8.66 15.84 -10.50
CA THR A 469 -7.96 16.51 -9.41
C THR A 469 -7.14 17.69 -9.95
N LYS A 470 -7.19 18.84 -9.27
CA LYS A 470 -6.56 20.07 -9.77
C LYS A 470 -5.05 19.91 -9.92
N TRP A 471 -4.39 19.25 -8.97
CA TRP A 471 -2.93 19.22 -8.89
C TRP A 471 -2.30 18.04 -9.64
N VAL A 472 -3.11 17.24 -10.32
CA VAL A 472 -2.66 16.09 -11.11
C VAL A 472 -2.54 16.47 -12.59
N VAL A 473 -1.44 16.04 -13.20
CA VAL A 473 -1.21 16.09 -14.66
C VAL A 473 -0.77 14.70 -15.11
N ARG A 474 -1.41 14.13 -16.12
CA ARG A 474 -1.00 12.82 -16.63
C ARG A 474 -0.06 13.00 -17.80
N SER A 475 1.19 12.58 -17.64
CA SER A 475 2.18 12.53 -18.72
C SER A 475 2.20 11.17 -19.43
N GLY A 476 1.43 10.19 -18.95
CA GLY A 476 1.39 8.82 -19.46
C GLY A 476 0.28 8.54 -20.47
N TRP A 477 -0.80 7.94 -19.99
CA TRP A 477 -1.97 7.46 -20.73
C TRP A 477 -3.09 7.11 -19.74
N SER A 478 -4.35 6.99 -20.21
CA SER A 478 -5.47 6.49 -19.39
C SER A 478 -5.82 5.04 -19.73
N SER A 479 -6.36 4.28 -18.78
CA SER A 479 -6.58 2.83 -18.90
C SER A 479 -7.37 2.45 -20.16
N SER A 480 -8.45 3.18 -20.46
CA SER A 480 -9.29 2.87 -21.62
C SER A 480 -8.74 3.41 -22.95
N GLN A 481 -7.78 4.35 -22.93
CA GLN A 481 -7.30 5.07 -24.12
C GLN A 481 -6.78 4.15 -25.24
N PRO A 482 -5.91 3.14 -24.99
CA PRO A 482 -5.46 2.22 -26.04
C PRO A 482 -6.52 1.19 -26.41
N SER A 483 -7.45 0.91 -25.49
CA SER A 483 -8.45 -0.15 -25.63
C SER A 483 -9.59 0.26 -26.55
N HIS A 484 -9.94 1.55 -26.59
CA HIS A 484 -10.95 2.09 -27.52
C HIS A 484 -10.60 1.83 -29.01
N PRO A 485 -9.45 2.27 -29.57
CA PRO A 485 -9.09 1.93 -30.95
C PRO A 485 -8.97 0.42 -31.15
N PHE A 486 -8.55 -0.33 -30.13
CA PHE A 486 -8.34 -1.76 -30.25
C PHE A 486 -9.64 -2.55 -30.41
N GLY A 487 -10.71 -2.19 -29.68
CA GLY A 487 -12.02 -2.81 -29.88
C GLY A 487 -12.53 -2.61 -31.32
N GLU A 488 -12.34 -1.42 -31.89
CA GLU A 488 -12.67 -1.15 -33.29
C GLU A 488 -11.79 -1.98 -34.26
N TYR A 489 -10.47 -2.04 -34.02
CA TYR A 489 -9.54 -2.84 -34.82
C TYR A 489 -9.92 -4.33 -34.82
N VAL A 490 -10.21 -4.90 -33.66
CA VAL A 490 -10.55 -6.31 -33.52
C VAL A 490 -11.88 -6.65 -34.22
N ALA A 491 -12.88 -5.77 -34.12
CA ALA A 491 -14.17 -5.97 -34.79
C ALA A 491 -14.07 -5.83 -36.32
N LYS A 492 -13.38 -4.79 -36.80
CA LYS A 492 -13.35 -4.44 -38.24
C LYS A 492 -12.24 -5.12 -39.03
N GLN A 493 -11.02 -5.12 -38.49
CA GLN A 493 -9.83 -5.59 -39.21
C GLN A 493 -9.57 -7.08 -38.98
N LEU A 494 -9.73 -7.56 -37.73
CA LEU A 494 -9.63 -9.00 -37.45
C LEU A 494 -10.94 -9.76 -37.71
N GLY A 495 -12.06 -9.04 -37.78
CA GLY A 495 -13.38 -9.61 -38.09
C GLY A 495 -14.00 -10.47 -36.98
N TYR A 496 -13.46 -10.43 -35.76
CA TYR A 496 -13.98 -11.23 -34.65
C TYR A 496 -15.35 -10.72 -34.20
N LYS A 497 -16.23 -11.66 -33.84
CA LYS A 497 -17.62 -11.41 -33.43
C LYS A 497 -17.85 -11.72 -31.96
N LYS A 498 -17.23 -12.77 -31.42
CA LYS A 498 -17.40 -13.19 -30.02
C LYS A 498 -16.07 -13.21 -29.31
N VAL A 499 -15.94 -12.45 -28.22
CA VAL A 499 -14.71 -12.39 -27.43
C VAL A 499 -15.00 -12.68 -25.96
N VAL A 500 -14.15 -13.51 -25.35
CA VAL A 500 -14.08 -13.68 -23.90
C VAL A 500 -13.05 -12.71 -23.36
N THR A 501 -13.37 -11.98 -22.29
CA THR A 501 -12.39 -11.12 -21.61
C THR A 501 -11.94 -11.74 -20.31
N ILE A 502 -10.63 -11.70 -20.03
CA ILE A 502 -10.05 -12.11 -18.76
C ILE A 502 -9.05 -11.06 -18.28
N ALA A 503 -9.30 -10.42 -17.15
CA ALA A 503 -8.47 -9.30 -16.70
C ALA A 503 -8.33 -9.29 -15.18
N ILE A 504 -7.21 -8.75 -14.69
CA ILE A 504 -6.98 -8.68 -13.25
C ILE A 504 -8.07 -7.83 -12.57
N ASP A 505 -8.66 -8.34 -11.47
CA ASP A 505 -9.88 -7.80 -10.84
C ASP A 505 -9.65 -6.52 -10.01
N TYR A 506 -9.28 -5.43 -10.69
CA TYR A 506 -9.12 -4.10 -10.10
C TYR A 506 -9.35 -3.01 -11.16
N ALA A 507 -9.33 -1.73 -10.76
CA ALA A 507 -9.78 -0.60 -11.59
C ALA A 507 -9.17 -0.58 -13.01
N PHE A 508 -7.86 -0.78 -13.12
CA PHE A 508 -7.18 -0.82 -14.43
C PHE A 508 -7.69 -1.97 -15.33
N GLY A 509 -7.93 -3.14 -14.75
CA GLY A 509 -8.57 -4.28 -15.40
C GLY A 509 -9.93 -3.94 -15.98
N TRP A 510 -10.76 -3.34 -15.14
CA TRP A 510 -12.12 -2.96 -15.47
C TRP A 510 -12.18 -1.91 -16.56
N GLU A 511 -11.35 -0.88 -16.47
CA GLU A 511 -11.32 0.23 -17.42
C GLU A 511 -10.77 -0.17 -18.79
N VAL A 512 -9.74 -1.01 -18.84
CA VAL A 512 -9.23 -1.57 -20.10
C VAL A 512 -10.28 -2.43 -20.79
N VAL A 513 -10.91 -3.36 -20.04
CA VAL A 513 -11.97 -4.21 -20.58
C VAL A 513 -13.20 -3.40 -20.98
N GLY A 514 -13.58 -2.39 -20.19
CA GLY A 514 -14.72 -1.53 -20.48
C GLY A 514 -14.52 -0.69 -21.73
N GLY A 515 -13.33 -0.10 -21.90
CA GLY A 515 -12.94 0.62 -23.10
C GLY A 515 -12.92 -0.27 -24.35
N PHE A 516 -12.37 -1.49 -24.23
CA PHE A 516 -12.40 -2.48 -25.31
C PHE A 516 -13.83 -2.90 -25.66
N GLN A 517 -14.64 -3.27 -24.66
CA GLN A 517 -16.01 -3.72 -24.85
C GLN A 517 -16.85 -2.66 -25.56
N LYS A 518 -16.77 -1.40 -25.12
CA LYS A 518 -17.57 -0.31 -25.69
C LYS A 518 -17.38 -0.22 -27.20
N THR A 519 -16.15 -0.10 -27.67
CA THR A 519 -15.88 0.04 -29.10
C THR A 519 -16.01 -1.27 -29.86
N PHE A 520 -15.73 -2.42 -29.24
CA PHE A 520 -15.94 -3.72 -29.89
C PHE A 520 -17.43 -3.97 -30.16
N GLU A 521 -18.31 -3.72 -29.17
CA GLU A 521 -19.75 -3.92 -29.32
C GLU A 521 -20.40 -2.88 -30.24
N GLU A 522 -19.98 -1.62 -30.20
CA GLU A 522 -20.44 -0.58 -31.14
C GLU A 522 -20.10 -0.91 -32.60
N ASN A 523 -19.08 -1.74 -32.84
CA ASN A 523 -18.69 -2.20 -34.17
C ASN A 523 -19.15 -3.63 -34.48
N GLY A 524 -20.17 -4.13 -33.76
CA GLY A 524 -20.86 -5.39 -34.05
C GLY A 524 -20.23 -6.64 -33.45
N GLY A 525 -19.24 -6.49 -32.58
CA GLY A 525 -18.72 -7.56 -31.73
C GLY A 525 -19.61 -7.81 -30.49
N GLN A 526 -19.33 -8.88 -29.77
CA GLN A 526 -20.05 -9.29 -28.55
C GLN A 526 -19.06 -9.80 -27.51
N ILE A 527 -19.08 -9.21 -26.31
CA ILE A 527 -18.41 -9.83 -25.16
C ILE A 527 -19.32 -10.92 -24.60
N VAL A 528 -18.90 -12.18 -24.71
CA VAL A 528 -19.72 -13.35 -24.33
C VAL A 528 -19.41 -13.90 -22.93
N GLN A 529 -18.33 -13.41 -22.32
CA GLN A 529 -17.91 -13.78 -20.97
C GLN A 529 -16.90 -12.77 -20.42
N LYS A 530 -17.03 -12.44 -19.13
CA LYS A 530 -16.02 -11.69 -18.37
C LYS A 530 -15.48 -12.52 -17.20
N LEU A 531 -14.18 -12.70 -17.14
CA LEU A 531 -13.48 -13.39 -16.06
C LEU A 531 -12.54 -12.42 -15.35
N TRP A 532 -12.57 -12.46 -14.01
CA TRP A 532 -11.84 -11.51 -13.18
C TRP A 532 -10.92 -12.22 -12.16
N PRO A 533 -9.74 -12.72 -12.57
CA PRO A 533 -8.73 -13.21 -11.64
C PRO A 533 -8.21 -12.07 -10.75
N PRO A 534 -8.19 -12.19 -9.42
CA PRO A 534 -7.71 -11.09 -8.57
C PRO A 534 -6.22 -10.82 -8.67
N LEU A 535 -5.80 -9.65 -8.16
CA LEU A 535 -4.40 -9.23 -8.19
C LEU A 535 -3.54 -10.24 -7.43
N GLY A 536 -2.38 -10.57 -7.99
CA GLY A 536 -1.48 -11.56 -7.41
C GLY A 536 -1.84 -13.03 -7.69
N THR A 537 -2.92 -13.32 -8.45
CA THR A 537 -3.24 -14.69 -8.88
C THR A 537 -2.02 -15.37 -9.51
N THR A 538 -1.69 -16.57 -9.01
CA THR A 538 -0.56 -17.39 -9.47
C THR A 538 -1.01 -18.58 -10.30
N ASP A 539 -2.17 -19.15 -9.99
CA ASP A 539 -2.82 -20.25 -10.72
C ASP A 539 -4.08 -19.75 -11.45
N PHE A 540 -4.03 -19.78 -12.78
CA PHE A 540 -5.12 -19.38 -13.65
C PHE A 540 -5.96 -20.56 -14.14
N ALA A 541 -5.58 -21.82 -13.86
CA ALA A 541 -6.29 -23.00 -14.35
C ALA A 541 -7.81 -22.98 -14.06
N PRO A 542 -8.29 -22.54 -12.87
CA PRO A 542 -9.72 -22.43 -12.61
C PRO A 542 -10.45 -21.49 -13.56
N TYR A 543 -9.83 -20.39 -13.99
CA TYR A 543 -10.42 -19.44 -14.93
C TYR A 543 -10.31 -19.93 -16.37
N LEU A 544 -9.17 -20.52 -16.74
CA LEU A 544 -8.95 -21.08 -18.06
C LEU A 544 -9.96 -22.19 -18.39
N SER A 545 -10.33 -23.00 -17.40
CA SER A 545 -11.35 -24.05 -17.56
C SER A 545 -12.75 -23.51 -17.88
N GLN A 546 -13.06 -22.28 -17.44
CA GLN A 546 -14.35 -21.63 -17.64
C GLN A 546 -14.48 -20.92 -19.00
N ILE A 547 -13.37 -20.73 -19.73
CA ILE A 547 -13.37 -19.98 -20.99
C ILE A 547 -14.32 -20.63 -21.99
N ARG A 548 -15.32 -19.87 -22.40
CA ARG A 548 -16.30 -20.29 -23.40
C ARG A 548 -15.65 -20.70 -24.69
N ARG A 549 -16.09 -21.84 -25.19
CA ARG A 549 -15.44 -22.51 -26.31
C ARG A 549 -15.94 -22.03 -27.68
N ASP A 550 -17.05 -21.31 -27.72
CA ASP A 550 -17.70 -20.73 -28.90
C ASP A 550 -17.28 -19.28 -29.22
N ALA A 551 -16.24 -18.77 -28.54
CA ALA A 551 -15.64 -17.47 -28.83
C ALA A 551 -14.62 -17.56 -29.98
N ASP A 552 -14.35 -16.43 -30.62
CA ASP A 552 -13.36 -16.30 -31.69
C ASP A 552 -11.96 -16.00 -31.14
N ALA A 553 -11.89 -15.29 -30.00
CA ALA A 553 -10.63 -14.94 -29.34
C ALA A 553 -10.82 -14.67 -27.84
N VAL A 554 -9.70 -14.59 -27.13
CA VAL A 554 -9.64 -14.18 -25.72
C VAL A 554 -8.89 -12.86 -25.62
N PHE A 555 -9.50 -11.83 -25.02
CA PHE A 555 -8.85 -10.58 -24.66
C PHE A 555 -8.40 -10.63 -23.20
N ALA A 556 -7.08 -10.66 -22.99
CA ALA A 556 -6.48 -10.81 -21.68
C ALA A 556 -5.69 -9.56 -21.23
N LEU A 557 -6.06 -8.96 -20.11
CA LEU A 557 -5.24 -7.93 -19.46
C LEU A 557 -4.51 -8.51 -18.24
N MET A 558 -3.19 -8.60 -18.35
CA MET A 558 -2.30 -9.05 -17.29
C MET A 558 -1.33 -7.94 -16.92
N VAL A 559 -0.95 -7.90 -15.64
CA VAL A 559 -0.04 -6.90 -15.08
C VAL A 559 1.08 -7.52 -14.25
N ALA A 560 2.25 -6.87 -14.24
CA ALA A 560 3.41 -7.31 -13.49
C ALA A 560 3.70 -8.82 -13.69
N GLN A 561 3.83 -9.59 -12.61
CA GLN A 561 4.13 -11.04 -12.67
C GLN A 561 3.05 -11.87 -13.38
N SER A 562 1.79 -11.42 -13.43
CA SER A 562 0.74 -12.16 -14.14
C SER A 562 0.98 -12.18 -15.66
N SER A 563 1.61 -11.14 -16.22
CA SER A 563 1.98 -11.09 -17.65
C SER A 563 3.01 -12.15 -18.05
N LEU A 564 3.81 -12.65 -17.09
CA LEU A 564 4.75 -13.75 -17.32
C LEU A 564 4.08 -15.13 -17.24
N ARG A 565 3.13 -15.29 -16.31
CA ARG A 565 2.54 -16.58 -15.98
C ARG A 565 1.38 -16.94 -16.89
N PHE A 566 0.50 -15.99 -17.16
CA PHE A 566 -0.75 -16.24 -17.85
C PHE A 566 -0.55 -16.77 -19.28
N PRO A 567 0.30 -16.19 -20.16
CA PRO A 567 0.49 -16.71 -21.50
C PRO A 567 0.98 -18.17 -21.53
N ARG A 568 1.89 -18.53 -20.61
CA ARG A 568 2.37 -19.92 -20.46
C ARG A 568 1.26 -20.87 -20.03
N GLN A 569 0.49 -20.51 -19.00
CA GLN A 569 -0.62 -21.36 -18.54
C GLN A 569 -1.72 -21.47 -19.60
N TYR A 570 -1.97 -20.40 -20.36
CA TYR A 570 -2.91 -20.39 -21.49
C TYR A 570 -2.46 -21.33 -22.62
N GLN A 571 -1.17 -21.36 -22.96
CA GLN A 571 -0.62 -22.33 -23.90
C GLN A 571 -0.66 -23.76 -23.36
N ASN A 572 -0.25 -23.98 -22.11
CA ASN A 572 -0.23 -25.31 -21.48
C ASN A 572 -1.64 -25.91 -21.36
N ALA A 573 -2.66 -25.08 -21.20
CA ALA A 573 -4.06 -25.49 -21.23
C ALA A 573 -4.59 -25.79 -22.67
N GLY A 574 -3.74 -25.69 -23.70
CA GLY A 574 -4.09 -25.92 -25.10
C GLY A 574 -4.99 -24.84 -25.72
N LEU A 575 -5.27 -23.74 -25.01
CA LEU A 575 -6.21 -22.71 -25.48
C LEU A 575 -5.64 -21.91 -26.65
N LYS A 576 -4.33 -21.63 -26.66
CA LYS A 576 -3.67 -20.87 -27.73
C LYS A 576 -3.85 -21.48 -29.12
N ALA A 577 -3.88 -22.82 -29.22
CA ALA A 577 -4.04 -23.52 -30.49
C ALA A 577 -5.43 -23.31 -31.13
N ARG A 578 -6.42 -22.89 -30.33
CA ARG A 578 -7.82 -22.82 -30.75
C ARG A 578 -8.40 -21.42 -30.67
N LEU A 579 -7.97 -20.63 -29.68
CA LEU A 579 -8.43 -19.28 -29.41
C LEU A 579 -7.21 -18.35 -29.38
N PRO A 580 -7.03 -17.49 -30.41
CA PRO A 580 -6.01 -16.45 -30.42
C PRO A 580 -6.07 -15.60 -29.14
N LEU A 581 -4.89 -15.30 -28.61
CA LEU A 581 -4.75 -14.49 -27.40
C LEU A 581 -4.49 -13.03 -27.78
N LEU A 582 -5.50 -12.18 -27.60
CA LEU A 582 -5.37 -10.74 -27.66
C LEU A 582 -4.93 -10.23 -26.28
N GLY A 583 -3.95 -9.35 -26.23
CA GLY A 583 -3.45 -8.76 -25.00
C GLY A 583 -3.96 -7.35 -24.80
N GLY A 584 -4.31 -6.99 -23.58
CA GLY A 584 -4.17 -5.61 -23.14
C GLY A 584 -2.71 -5.14 -23.27
N GLY A 585 -2.49 -3.83 -23.33
CA GLY A 585 -1.17 -3.26 -23.64
C GLY A 585 -0.01 -3.76 -22.77
N THR A 586 -0.28 -4.09 -21.50
CA THR A 586 0.71 -4.58 -20.53
C THR A 586 0.94 -6.09 -20.57
N THR A 587 0.11 -6.86 -21.27
CA THR A 587 0.18 -8.33 -21.29
C THR A 587 1.43 -8.82 -22.03
N PHE A 588 1.80 -8.14 -23.11
CA PHE A 588 2.96 -8.47 -23.96
C PHE A 588 4.01 -7.36 -23.99
N ASP A 589 3.99 -6.44 -23.01
CA ASP A 589 4.94 -5.32 -22.99
C ASP A 589 6.41 -5.77 -22.85
N GLU A 590 7.30 -4.96 -23.39
CA GLU A 590 8.75 -5.15 -23.44
C GLU A 590 9.38 -5.38 -22.06
N PHE A 591 8.72 -4.99 -20.96
CA PHE A 591 9.23 -5.29 -19.62
C PHE A 591 9.28 -6.79 -19.30
N VAL A 592 8.40 -7.59 -19.91
CA VAL A 592 8.29 -9.05 -19.73
C VAL A 592 8.62 -9.84 -20.98
N LEU A 593 8.51 -9.22 -22.16
CA LEU A 593 8.68 -9.90 -23.44
C LEU A 593 9.98 -10.72 -23.56
N PRO A 594 11.15 -10.24 -23.09
CA PRO A 594 12.39 -11.04 -23.12
C PRO A 594 12.38 -12.29 -22.24
N SER A 595 11.44 -12.38 -21.29
CA SER A 595 11.27 -13.54 -20.40
C SER A 595 10.19 -14.50 -20.88
N LEU A 596 9.45 -14.18 -21.95
CA LEU A 596 8.47 -15.06 -22.57
C LEU A 596 9.15 -15.91 -23.64
N GLY A 597 8.66 -17.14 -23.81
CA GLY A 597 9.01 -18.00 -24.94
C GLY A 597 8.02 -17.86 -26.10
N ASP A 598 7.94 -18.91 -26.91
CA ASP A 598 7.08 -18.96 -28.09
C ASP A 598 5.57 -18.86 -27.74
N GLU A 599 5.20 -18.95 -26.44
CA GLU A 599 3.84 -18.67 -25.94
C GLU A 599 3.34 -17.27 -26.28
N ALA A 600 4.23 -16.29 -26.43
CA ALA A 600 3.84 -14.92 -26.73
C ALA A 600 3.67 -14.65 -28.23
N ILE A 601 4.31 -15.44 -29.09
CA ILE A 601 4.32 -15.22 -30.55
C ILE A 601 2.88 -15.18 -31.10
N GLY A 602 2.60 -14.17 -31.92
CA GLY A 602 1.28 -13.93 -32.50
C GLY A 602 0.32 -13.17 -31.60
N GLY A 603 0.68 -12.89 -30.34
CA GLY A 603 -0.11 -12.04 -29.45
C GLY A 603 -0.22 -10.62 -30.01
N ILE A 604 -1.44 -10.07 -30.04
CA ILE A 604 -1.71 -8.71 -30.54
C ILE A 604 -2.16 -7.84 -29.37
N SER A 605 -1.60 -6.64 -29.22
CA SER A 605 -1.98 -5.70 -28.15
C SER A 605 -1.87 -4.23 -28.56
N PRO A 606 -2.74 -3.35 -28.02
CA PRO A 606 -2.63 -1.91 -28.22
C PRO A 606 -1.79 -1.26 -27.11
N LEU A 607 -0.89 -0.33 -27.46
CA LEU A 607 -0.21 0.50 -26.47
C LEU A 607 0.30 1.79 -27.12
N MET A 608 0.56 2.83 -26.32
CA MET A 608 1.13 4.09 -26.79
C MET A 608 2.63 4.02 -27.11
N TYR A 609 3.31 2.89 -26.86
CA TYR A 609 4.75 2.75 -27.13
C TYR A 609 5.10 1.33 -27.61
N SER A 610 6.13 1.26 -28.46
CA SER A 610 6.85 0.03 -28.79
C SER A 610 8.33 0.36 -28.96
N ALA A 611 9.22 -0.48 -28.43
CA ALA A 611 10.65 -0.38 -28.70
C ALA A 611 10.97 -0.61 -30.19
N ALA A 612 10.04 -1.19 -30.96
CA ALA A 612 10.18 -1.41 -32.40
C ALA A 612 9.83 -0.19 -33.28
N LEU A 613 9.47 0.96 -32.69
CA LEU A 613 9.15 2.16 -33.48
C LEU A 613 10.35 2.61 -34.33
N ASP A 614 10.11 2.78 -35.63
CA ASP A 614 11.13 3.16 -36.61
C ASP A 614 11.28 4.68 -36.71
N THR A 615 11.64 5.33 -35.59
CA THR A 615 11.97 6.77 -35.57
C THR A 615 13.40 6.99 -35.10
N PRO A 616 14.10 8.04 -35.58
CA PRO A 616 15.46 8.34 -35.13
C PRO A 616 15.57 8.53 -33.61
N VAL A 617 14.57 9.16 -32.99
CA VAL A 617 14.52 9.38 -31.54
C VAL A 617 14.37 8.06 -30.79
N ASN A 618 13.46 7.18 -31.23
CA ASN A 618 13.27 5.88 -30.58
C ASN A 618 14.50 4.98 -30.74
N LYS A 619 15.09 4.90 -31.94
CA LYS A 619 16.32 4.12 -32.18
C LYS A 619 17.46 4.55 -31.24
N ARG A 620 17.64 5.86 -31.06
CA ARG A 620 18.62 6.40 -30.10
C ARG A 620 18.26 5.97 -28.68
N PHE A 621 17.03 6.20 -28.24
CA PHE A 621 16.57 5.85 -26.90
C PHE A 621 16.77 4.36 -26.59
N VAL A 622 16.35 3.47 -27.49
CA VAL A 622 16.52 2.01 -27.35
C VAL A 622 17.99 1.61 -27.27
N LYS A 623 18.85 2.17 -28.15
CA LYS A 623 20.28 1.90 -28.15
C LYS A 623 20.93 2.28 -26.82
N GLU A 624 20.70 3.50 -26.37
CA GLU A 624 21.28 4.03 -25.12
C GLU A 624 20.75 3.29 -23.89
N TYR A 625 19.45 2.99 -23.85
CA TYR A 625 18.85 2.24 -22.75
C TYR A 625 19.41 0.82 -22.66
N ARG A 626 19.57 0.12 -23.80
CA ARG A 626 20.23 -1.19 -23.84
C ARG A 626 21.69 -1.11 -23.39
N ALA A 627 22.42 -0.06 -23.79
CA ALA A 627 23.82 0.13 -23.41
C ALA A 627 23.98 0.26 -21.88
N ARG A 628 23.11 1.06 -21.23
CA ARG A 628 23.14 1.34 -19.78
C ARG A 628 22.59 0.19 -18.94
N TYR A 629 21.41 -0.32 -19.27
CA TYR A 629 20.65 -1.21 -18.39
C TYR A 629 20.61 -2.67 -18.86
N LYS A 630 21.24 -3.00 -20.00
CA LYS A 630 21.29 -4.36 -20.59
C LYS A 630 19.91 -4.98 -20.78
N LYS A 631 18.90 -4.14 -21.05
CA LYS A 631 17.49 -4.51 -21.25
C LYS A 631 16.88 -3.65 -22.35
N VAL A 632 15.84 -4.16 -23.00
CA VAL A 632 14.98 -3.37 -23.89
C VAL A 632 14.14 -2.39 -23.03
N PRO A 633 14.01 -1.10 -23.41
CA PRO A 633 13.11 -0.21 -22.69
C PRO A 633 11.66 -0.62 -22.89
N SER A 634 10.92 -0.64 -21.80
CA SER A 634 9.47 -0.77 -21.79
C SER A 634 8.76 0.57 -21.91
N TYR A 635 7.43 0.56 -22.06
CA TYR A 635 6.68 1.80 -21.96
C TYR A 635 6.91 2.48 -20.61
N TYR A 636 7.11 1.73 -19.52
CA TYR A 636 7.39 2.28 -18.19
C TYR A 636 8.65 3.15 -18.18
N SER A 637 9.70 2.68 -18.85
CA SER A 637 10.94 3.44 -19.02
C SER A 637 10.72 4.67 -19.91
N GLU A 638 9.99 4.51 -21.01
CA GLU A 638 9.74 5.60 -21.97
C GLU A 638 8.93 6.74 -21.35
N VAL A 639 7.79 6.45 -20.71
CA VAL A 639 6.91 7.50 -20.16
C VAL A 639 7.59 8.26 -19.02
N CYS A 640 8.45 7.60 -18.25
CA CYS A 640 9.23 8.22 -17.19
C CYS A 640 10.42 9.03 -17.75
N TYR A 641 11.07 8.57 -18.82
CA TYR A 641 12.06 9.35 -19.56
C TYR A 641 11.42 10.64 -20.13
N THR A 642 10.29 10.50 -20.80
CA THR A 642 9.51 11.62 -21.36
C THR A 642 9.00 12.55 -20.26
N THR A 643 8.73 12.05 -19.05
CA THR A 643 8.36 12.88 -17.89
C THR A 643 9.50 13.77 -17.42
N GLY A 644 10.76 13.31 -17.47
CA GLY A 644 11.92 14.17 -17.23
C GLY A 644 11.95 15.36 -18.19
N ARG A 645 11.78 15.07 -19.50
CA ARG A 645 11.64 16.11 -20.54
C ARG A 645 10.47 17.04 -20.27
N TRP A 646 9.32 16.49 -19.87
CA TRP A 646 8.10 17.23 -19.58
C TRP A 646 8.30 18.28 -18.50
N LEU A 647 8.93 17.87 -17.38
CA LEU A 647 9.26 18.76 -16.27
C LEU A 647 10.21 19.88 -16.72
N ASN A 648 11.19 19.56 -17.57
CA ASN A 648 12.14 20.53 -18.11
C ASN A 648 11.50 21.57 -19.01
N GLU A 649 10.66 21.16 -19.96
CA GLU A 649 9.98 22.09 -20.85
C GLU A 649 9.02 23.00 -20.07
N ALA A 650 8.26 22.46 -19.11
CA ALA A 650 7.44 23.28 -18.22
C ALA A 650 8.29 24.28 -17.40
N ALA A 651 9.35 23.81 -16.75
CA ALA A 651 10.20 24.65 -15.90
C ALA A 651 10.90 25.76 -16.70
N LYS A 652 11.30 25.52 -17.95
CA LYS A 652 11.91 26.54 -18.82
C LYS A 652 10.95 27.72 -19.06
N THR A 653 9.66 27.46 -19.31
CA THR A 653 8.68 28.53 -19.58
C THR A 653 8.47 29.48 -18.41
N ILE A 654 8.85 29.06 -17.20
CA ILE A 654 8.73 29.84 -15.97
C ILE A 654 10.11 30.24 -15.40
N ASN A 655 11.18 30.15 -16.21
CA ASN A 655 12.56 30.48 -15.79
C ASN A 655 13.03 29.69 -14.55
N GLY A 656 12.61 28.42 -14.48
CA GLY A 656 12.96 27.49 -13.40
C GLY A 656 12.28 27.76 -12.07
N ASP A 657 11.24 28.60 -12.02
CA ASP A 657 10.49 29.02 -10.83
C ASP A 657 9.47 27.97 -10.34
N VAL A 658 9.95 26.76 -10.04
CA VAL A 658 9.10 25.61 -9.65
C VAL A 658 8.45 25.77 -8.27
N GLU A 659 8.91 26.74 -7.49
CA GLU A 659 8.36 27.10 -6.18
C GLU A 659 6.97 27.76 -6.29
N ASP A 660 6.72 28.50 -7.38
CA ASP A 660 5.37 28.97 -7.72
C ASP A 660 4.57 27.81 -8.31
N LYS A 661 3.93 27.07 -7.41
CA LYS A 661 3.23 25.82 -7.75
C LYS A 661 2.07 26.02 -8.73
N GLU A 662 1.34 27.13 -8.65
CA GLU A 662 0.21 27.41 -9.56
C GLU A 662 0.72 27.73 -10.97
N LYS A 663 1.76 28.59 -11.05
CA LYS A 663 2.41 28.91 -12.32
C LYS A 663 3.08 27.68 -12.93
N PHE A 664 3.71 26.84 -12.12
CA PHE A 664 4.33 25.61 -12.57
C PHE A 664 3.30 24.57 -13.03
N LEU A 665 2.18 24.40 -12.31
CA LEU A 665 1.07 23.56 -12.75
C LEU A 665 0.50 24.04 -14.10
N ALA A 666 0.32 25.34 -14.27
CA ALA A 666 -0.15 25.92 -15.54
C ALA A 666 0.84 25.66 -16.69
N ALA A 667 2.15 25.74 -16.42
CA ALA A 667 3.19 25.41 -17.39
C ALA A 667 3.16 23.91 -17.76
N LEU A 668 3.05 23.02 -16.76
CA LEU A 668 2.97 21.57 -16.96
C LEU A 668 1.82 21.16 -17.88
N ARG A 669 0.68 21.85 -17.78
CA ARG A 669 -0.52 21.61 -18.60
C ARG A 669 -0.39 22.08 -20.06
N ARG A 670 0.60 22.90 -20.38
CA ARG A 670 0.82 23.47 -21.73
C ARG A 670 1.97 22.82 -22.49
N VAL A 671 2.66 21.86 -21.89
CA VAL A 671 3.78 21.18 -22.53
C VAL A 671 3.26 20.36 -23.71
N GLU A 672 3.95 20.50 -24.84
CA GLU A 672 3.82 19.66 -26.01
C GLU A 672 5.21 19.11 -26.38
N ILE A 673 5.28 17.82 -26.67
CA ILE A 673 6.52 17.13 -27.04
C ILE A 673 6.28 16.48 -28.40
N PRO A 674 6.72 17.09 -29.51
CA PRO A 674 6.44 16.61 -30.87
C PRO A 674 7.21 15.33 -31.23
N ASP A 675 8.33 15.07 -30.55
CA ASP A 675 9.29 14.02 -30.89
C ASP A 675 9.72 13.23 -29.64
N ALA A 676 8.77 12.79 -28.80
CA ALA A 676 9.08 11.80 -27.76
C ALA A 676 9.49 10.46 -28.41
N PRO A 677 10.18 9.54 -27.69
CA PRO A 677 10.45 8.21 -28.23
C PRO A 677 9.18 7.47 -28.70
N ARG A 678 8.05 7.70 -28.02
CA ARG A 678 6.73 7.20 -28.42
C ARG A 678 6.01 8.00 -29.53
N GLY A 679 6.62 9.05 -30.07
CA GLY A 679 5.99 9.98 -31.00
C GLY A 679 5.39 11.22 -30.33
N PRO A 680 4.62 12.03 -31.08
CA PRO A 680 4.09 13.31 -30.59
C PRO A 680 3.09 13.11 -29.44
N VAL A 681 3.22 13.94 -28.41
CA VAL A 681 2.30 13.96 -27.27
C VAL A 681 2.03 15.40 -26.82
N LYS A 682 0.75 15.68 -26.56
CA LYS A 682 0.25 16.92 -25.94
C LYS A 682 -0.88 16.61 -24.99
N LEU A 683 -1.37 17.57 -24.21
CA LEU A 683 -2.50 17.34 -23.31
C LEU A 683 -3.82 17.83 -23.91
N ASP A 684 -4.89 17.13 -23.57
CA ASP A 684 -6.25 17.63 -23.75
C ASP A 684 -6.62 18.64 -22.65
N ALA A 685 -7.82 19.23 -22.77
CA ALA A 685 -8.32 20.22 -21.81
C ALA A 685 -8.49 19.67 -20.38
N HIS A 686 -8.50 18.36 -20.20
CA HIS A 686 -8.67 17.68 -18.91
C HIS A 686 -7.34 17.20 -18.31
N GLY A 687 -6.21 17.48 -18.97
CA GLY A 687 -4.88 17.12 -18.48
C GLY A 687 -4.48 15.67 -18.74
N ASN A 688 -5.09 15.01 -19.74
CA ASN A 688 -4.69 13.69 -20.23
C ASN A 688 -3.96 13.78 -21.58
N PRO A 689 -3.02 12.88 -21.89
CA PRO A 689 -2.32 12.87 -23.17
C PRO A 689 -3.23 12.59 -24.37
N ILE A 690 -3.02 13.34 -25.44
CA ILE A 690 -3.39 13.03 -26.82
C ILE A 690 -2.12 12.56 -27.53
N GLN A 691 -2.12 11.32 -27.98
CA GLN A 691 -0.91 10.66 -28.50
C GLN A 691 -1.26 9.51 -29.45
N ASN A 692 -0.27 8.98 -30.15
CA ASN A 692 -0.47 7.82 -31.00
C ASN A 692 -0.74 6.55 -30.16
N ILE A 693 -1.60 5.67 -30.67
CA ILE A 693 -1.78 4.31 -30.17
C ILE A 693 -1.38 3.34 -31.27
N TYR A 694 -0.48 2.44 -30.93
CA TYR A 694 0.07 1.43 -31.83
C TYR A 694 -0.60 0.09 -31.56
N ILE A 695 -1.11 -0.55 -32.61
CA ILE A 695 -1.45 -1.97 -32.53
C ILE A 695 -0.17 -2.74 -32.84
N ARG A 696 0.19 -3.63 -31.93
CA ARG A 696 1.47 -4.32 -31.94
C ARG A 696 1.25 -5.81 -31.98
N LYS A 697 2.09 -6.52 -32.72
CA LYS A 697 2.12 -7.98 -32.80
C LYS A 697 3.46 -8.49 -32.30
N VAL A 698 3.41 -9.50 -31.43
CA VAL A 698 4.61 -10.18 -30.96
C VAL A 698 5.16 -11.07 -32.07
N GLU A 699 6.38 -10.77 -32.51
CA GLU A 699 7.11 -11.49 -33.54
C GLU A 699 8.54 -11.78 -33.08
N LYS A 700 9.12 -12.88 -33.58
CA LYS A 700 10.50 -13.23 -33.31
C LYS A 700 11.40 -12.68 -34.42
N LYS A 701 12.37 -11.84 -34.07
CA LYS A 701 13.37 -11.25 -34.96
C LYS A 701 14.75 -11.47 -34.35
N ASP A 702 15.65 -12.10 -35.09
CA ASP A 702 17.02 -12.40 -34.67
C ASP A 702 17.11 -13.11 -33.30
N GLY A 703 16.18 -14.04 -33.05
CA GLY A 703 16.10 -14.79 -31.79
C GLY A 703 15.46 -14.04 -30.61
N GLU A 704 15.19 -12.74 -30.75
CA GLU A 704 14.50 -11.92 -29.74
C GLU A 704 13.01 -11.73 -30.10
N LEU A 705 12.16 -11.59 -29.08
CA LEU A 705 10.75 -11.24 -29.27
C LEU A 705 10.57 -9.72 -29.29
N TRP A 706 9.80 -9.24 -30.26
CA TRP A 706 9.54 -7.82 -30.51
C TRP A 706 8.05 -7.55 -30.68
N ASN A 707 7.60 -6.40 -30.19
CA ASN A 707 6.26 -5.85 -30.48
C ASN A 707 6.30 -5.04 -31.79
N THR A 708 6.28 -5.72 -32.94
CA THR A 708 6.23 -5.05 -34.25
C THR A 708 4.93 -4.25 -34.37
N VAL A 709 5.03 -2.98 -34.77
CA VAL A 709 3.85 -2.14 -35.03
C VAL A 709 3.21 -2.56 -36.34
N ILE A 710 1.93 -2.91 -36.31
CA ILE A 710 1.15 -3.35 -37.48
C ILE A 710 0.07 -2.35 -37.90
N GLU A 711 -0.33 -1.45 -37.01
CA GLU A 711 -1.30 -0.38 -37.28
C GLU A 711 -1.06 0.79 -36.33
N THR A 712 -1.33 2.03 -36.77
CA THR A 712 -1.15 3.24 -35.95
C THR A 712 -2.38 4.13 -36.01
N TYR A 713 -2.99 4.36 -34.86
CA TYR A 713 -4.01 5.39 -34.68
C TYR A 713 -3.34 6.66 -34.16
N THR A 714 -3.42 7.75 -34.91
CA THR A 714 -2.75 9.01 -34.56
C THR A 714 -3.63 9.90 -33.69
N GLY A 715 -3.02 10.68 -32.80
CA GLY A 715 -3.71 11.75 -32.06
C GLY A 715 -4.90 11.27 -31.20
N VAL A 716 -4.77 10.12 -30.56
CA VAL A 716 -5.84 9.49 -29.77
C VAL A 716 -6.01 10.18 -28.42
N SER A 717 -7.21 10.72 -28.16
CA SER A 717 -7.59 11.25 -26.84
C SER A 717 -8.09 10.14 -25.90
N GLN A 718 -8.23 10.44 -24.60
CA GLN A 718 -8.90 9.54 -23.64
C GLN A 718 -10.37 9.25 -23.99
N PHE A 719 -11.00 10.13 -24.77
CA PHE A 719 -12.40 10.00 -25.19
C PHE A 719 -12.56 9.38 -26.58
N TRP A 720 -11.47 8.85 -27.17
CA TRP A 720 -11.49 8.31 -28.53
C TRP A 720 -12.12 9.29 -29.54
N LYS A 721 -13.20 8.88 -30.21
CA LYS A 721 -13.98 9.66 -31.18
C LYS A 721 -15.21 10.35 -30.58
N TYR A 722 -15.45 10.19 -29.27
CA TYR A 722 -16.63 10.73 -28.60
C TYR A 722 -16.41 12.17 -28.14
N LYS A 723 -17.49 12.95 -28.09
CA LYS A 723 -17.45 14.27 -27.43
C LYS A 723 -17.26 14.10 -25.92
N PRO A 724 -16.35 14.84 -25.28
CA PRO A 724 -16.11 14.71 -23.84
C PRO A 724 -17.38 14.84 -23.00
N GLU A 725 -18.25 15.80 -23.31
CA GLU A 725 -19.47 16.08 -22.54
C GLU A 725 -20.48 14.94 -22.62
N GLU A 726 -20.50 14.19 -23.72
CA GLU A 726 -21.35 13.02 -23.90
C GLU A 726 -20.75 11.78 -23.23
N PHE A 727 -19.44 11.57 -23.41
CA PHE A 727 -18.74 10.44 -22.80
C PHE A 727 -18.77 10.50 -21.27
N LEU A 728 -18.61 11.67 -20.68
CA LEU A 728 -18.56 11.85 -19.23
C LEU A 728 -19.92 11.61 -18.53
N LYS A 729 -21.04 11.55 -19.28
CA LYS A 729 -22.36 11.20 -18.73
C LYS A 729 -22.49 9.73 -18.36
N GLN A 730 -21.76 8.84 -19.05
CA GLN A 730 -21.77 7.42 -18.70
C GLN A 730 -20.98 7.21 -17.40
N PRO A 731 -21.30 6.19 -16.57
CA PRO A 731 -20.50 5.90 -15.37
C PRO A 731 -19.07 5.51 -15.75
N VAL A 732 -18.14 5.60 -14.79
CA VAL A 732 -16.78 5.08 -14.98
C VAL A 732 -16.86 3.59 -15.31
N TYR A 733 -15.94 3.12 -16.15
CA TYR A 733 -15.81 1.68 -16.37
C TYR A 733 -15.42 1.00 -15.06
N ASP A 734 -16.23 0.02 -14.66
CA ASP A 734 -16.04 -0.71 -13.42
C ASP A 734 -16.26 -2.20 -13.67
N ARG A 735 -16.18 -3.00 -12.61
CA ARG A 735 -16.33 -4.46 -12.70
C ARG A 735 -17.60 -4.91 -13.42
N ASN A 736 -18.67 -4.14 -13.30
CA ASN A 736 -20.01 -4.44 -13.81
C ASN A 736 -20.42 -3.53 -14.98
N PHE A 737 -19.70 -2.43 -15.25
CA PHE A 737 -19.98 -1.49 -16.33
C PHE A 737 -18.84 -1.44 -17.37
N PRO A 738 -19.13 -1.63 -18.68
CA PRO A 738 -20.46 -1.87 -19.26
C PRO A 738 -21.01 -3.26 -18.85
N PRO A 739 -22.34 -3.42 -18.71
CA PRO A 739 -22.91 -4.72 -18.43
C PRO A 739 -22.58 -5.70 -19.56
N CYS A 740 -22.32 -6.95 -19.23
CA CYS A 740 -22.12 -7.98 -20.23
C CYS A 740 -23.49 -8.44 -20.75
N LYS A 741 -23.96 -7.88 -21.88
CA LYS A 741 -25.29 -8.16 -22.44
C LYS A 741 -25.41 -9.55 -23.09
N HIS A 742 -24.28 -10.16 -23.42
CA HIS A 742 -24.19 -11.45 -24.12
C HIS A 742 -23.49 -12.53 -23.27
N CYS A 743 -23.25 -12.22 -21.99
CA CYS A 743 -23.10 -13.21 -20.94
C CYS A 743 -24.50 -13.69 -20.52
#